data_AF-A0A2T1NFM3-F1
#
_entry.id   AF-A0A2T1NFM3-F1
#
_cell.length_a   1.000
_cell.length_b   1.000
_cell.length_c   1.000
_cell.angle_alpha   90.00
_cell.angle_beta   90.00
_cell.angle_gamma   90.00
#
_symmetry.space_group_name_H-M   'P 1'
#
loop_
_entity.id
_entity.type
_entity.pdbx_description
1 polymer ?
#
loop_
_entity_poly.entity_id
_entity_poly.type
_entity_poly.pdbx_seq_one_letter_code
_entity_poly.pdbx_strand_id
1 'polypeptide(L)'
;MKHFNALLVLIAFAFATKSLHAQTIKPYLQAAKSESVWVSWKTDNENGTNPTVIYGLTANNLNLNATGTRVNLEPQDPGYNTPYHWHNVKLIGLTPDTGYYYQVKSGASDESTVHYFKTPKAEGSSSGKLRFIFLGDHQLINYQGQPYYKFNELVQAAKDKAEQLYGTPIADHINLIVNDGDQVDLGNLTHYEKIHFEKQNIITPSLPLITAVGNHEVYGSMGINAYYEHFILDDNLTYQGINSNTERYYAYQMENVLFVVFDTELQGNTQTAWGNAVINAAKNDANVDWIITTAHRPFQAEQYSNDYSPWYNTTILPNLKTTDKFVLHVAGHHHLYSRGQFKDHNGYHMISGGTAWPQYWGDSNNETDHEETIGSWSNFAYQIMEIDNDAQEFKVQSYTIGSLTTSKNNELLDEFHYKKNSANPDTPTVTNTITAPVNLPYTFNSSAYSTTSSEAYYSTQFQISSASDFSILEVDRFRSKDNFYGPAATTDETANIGEGLGIFDYTVNTNQLNNGTHFIRVRHRDENLKWSNWSAPLSFTVTGSIDGTPNLELSSTYYNVSEPVQIDYTNGPGNNTDWIGLYKKGQTPGGPASTSWSYVNGNTSGNLSLTIANNAANKNREYFVVFFENDTYTEVAPRKEFWFGDIPTLTSDFTEYNLGDPVNITYANSPFNTNDWIAIYKVGFEPGVGTNTTWQYTDAINGTRTFNNLPKGYYYATYHILDGYKEIGERVYFQVGDQITNISTNKTTYDLDEEIQVTFNDGPGLEKDWLGIFNDGDTPGTDQLFTYKYFDGLANGTTTISETSGTSGEPNQVPDTVGDYFIVMFTDDSYDEVSNRVYFNVVDNTLSTFTFDEKEGKNIKLFPNPIEDFAKIEANHNISKLELFNLNGKKLFDFKNVNKREFKLEKGHLASGTYLLKIHADKIYEMKIVIK
;
A
#
# COMPACT_ATOMS: atom_id res chain seq x y z
N MET A 1 -5.22 77.65 37.10
CA MET A 1 -6.06 76.87 36.15
C MET A 1 -5.70 77.15 34.68
N LYS A 2 -4.41 77.11 34.30
CA LYS A 2 -3.99 77.17 32.87
C LYS A 2 -2.94 76.11 32.47
N HIS A 3 -2.46 75.30 33.42
CA HIS A 3 -1.49 74.22 33.15
C HIS A 3 -2.09 72.81 33.17
N PHE A 4 -3.36 72.65 33.55
CA PHE A 4 -4.01 71.33 33.59
C PHE A 4 -4.68 70.94 32.26
N ASN A 5 -5.06 71.92 31.43
CA ASN A 5 -5.70 71.65 30.13
C ASN A 5 -4.69 71.35 29.00
N ALA A 6 -3.43 71.78 29.12
CA ALA A 6 -2.40 71.45 28.12
C ALA A 6 -1.90 70.01 28.23
N LEU A 7 -1.88 69.44 29.44
CA LEU A 7 -1.46 68.06 29.69
C LEU A 7 -2.55 67.04 29.30
N LEU A 8 -3.83 67.38 29.47
CA LEU A 8 -4.94 66.54 29.02
C LEU A 8 -5.10 66.52 27.49
N VAL A 9 -4.74 67.58 26.78
CA VAL A 9 -4.77 67.59 25.30
C VAL A 9 -3.57 66.83 24.71
N LEU A 10 -2.40 66.83 25.35
CA LEU A 10 -1.27 65.98 24.92
C LEU A 10 -1.47 64.49 25.25
N ILE A 11 -2.12 64.14 26.38
CA ILE A 11 -2.44 62.75 26.71
C ILE A 11 -3.60 62.23 25.84
N ALA A 12 -4.57 63.08 25.48
CA ALA A 12 -5.62 62.70 24.52
C ALA A 12 -5.08 62.53 23.07
N PHE A 13 -4.03 63.26 22.67
CA PHE A 13 -3.35 63.03 21.39
C PHE A 13 -2.41 61.81 21.40
N ALA A 14 -1.83 61.45 22.56
CA ALA A 14 -1.00 60.26 22.69
C ALA A 14 -1.79 58.94 22.77
N PHE A 15 -3.08 58.99 23.15
CA PHE A 15 -3.99 57.82 23.13
C PHE A 15 -4.81 57.68 21.83
N ALA A 16 -4.70 58.62 20.88
CA ALA A 16 -5.45 58.62 19.62
C ALA A 16 -4.61 58.27 18.37
N THR A 17 -3.36 57.84 18.55
CA THR A 17 -2.57 57.25 17.47
C THR A 17 -2.23 55.80 17.80
N LYS A 18 -3.24 54.93 17.87
CA LYS A 18 -3.01 53.58 17.36
C LYS A 18 -2.70 53.79 15.88
N SER A 19 -1.42 53.84 15.54
CA SER A 19 -0.97 53.79 14.16
C SER A 19 -1.71 52.63 13.51
N LEU A 20 -2.61 52.94 12.58
CA LEU A 20 -3.16 51.99 11.62
C LEU A 20 -1.98 51.56 10.76
N HIS A 21 -1.16 50.64 11.27
CA HIS A 21 -0.17 49.98 10.45
C HIS A 21 -0.91 48.97 9.59
N ALA A 22 -1.08 49.32 8.32
CA ALA A 22 -1.47 48.39 7.29
C ALA A 22 -0.43 47.26 7.26
N GLN A 23 -0.88 46.02 7.45
CA GLN A 23 -0.02 44.84 7.32
C GLN A 23 0.26 44.53 5.84
N THR A 24 1.40 43.91 5.55
CA THR A 24 1.66 43.41 4.19
C THR A 24 0.89 42.11 3.98
N ILE A 25 -0.13 42.13 3.13
CA ILE A 25 -0.87 40.92 2.75
C ILE A 25 -0.16 40.19 1.61
N LYS A 26 -0.04 38.86 1.73
CA LYS A 26 0.43 37.95 0.69
C LYS A 26 -0.70 36.98 0.32
N PRO A 27 -1.35 37.16 -0.84
CA PRO A 27 -2.40 36.26 -1.30
C PRO A 27 -1.85 34.90 -1.73
N TYR A 28 -2.69 33.90 -1.63
CA TYR A 28 -2.41 32.52 -1.97
C TYR A 28 -3.54 31.96 -2.86
N LEU A 29 -3.19 31.47 -4.05
CA LEU A 29 -4.17 30.96 -5.03
C LEU A 29 -4.38 29.45 -4.86
N GLN A 30 -5.64 29.01 -4.90
CA GLN A 30 -6.03 27.61 -4.72
C GLN A 30 -7.13 27.20 -5.71
N ALA A 31 -7.25 25.89 -5.95
CA ALA A 31 -8.34 25.27 -6.73
C ALA A 31 -8.69 26.04 -8.02
N ALA A 32 -7.69 26.45 -8.79
CA ALA A 32 -7.92 27.13 -10.05
C ALA A 32 -8.65 26.21 -11.03
N LYS A 33 -9.65 26.74 -11.71
CA LYS A 33 -10.38 26.10 -12.81
C LYS A 33 -10.48 27.10 -13.94
N SER A 34 -10.97 26.66 -15.10
CA SER A 34 -11.07 27.52 -16.28
C SER A 34 -11.91 28.78 -16.04
N GLU A 35 -12.86 28.73 -15.11
CA GLU A 35 -13.80 29.83 -14.84
C GLU A 35 -13.83 30.30 -13.37
N SER A 36 -12.94 29.77 -12.52
CA SER A 36 -12.90 30.14 -11.10
C SER A 36 -11.53 29.97 -10.47
N VAL A 37 -11.28 30.69 -9.37
CA VAL A 37 -10.11 30.48 -8.51
C VAL A 37 -10.44 30.91 -7.09
N TRP A 38 -9.86 30.22 -6.11
CA TRP A 38 -9.91 30.64 -4.72
C TRP A 38 -8.69 31.50 -4.39
N VAL A 39 -8.92 32.59 -3.66
CA VAL A 39 -7.88 33.49 -3.17
C VAL A 39 -7.97 33.53 -1.65
N SER A 40 -6.90 33.11 -1.00
CA SER A 40 -6.81 33.05 0.46
C SER A 40 -5.67 33.90 0.99
N TRP A 41 -5.80 34.40 2.22
CA TRP A 41 -4.72 35.12 2.91
C TRP A 41 -4.97 35.20 4.42
N LYS A 42 -3.94 35.58 5.18
CA LYS A 42 -4.01 35.80 6.64
C LYS A 42 -3.99 37.30 6.98
N THR A 43 -4.75 37.70 8.00
CA THR A 43 -4.51 38.94 8.76
C THR A 43 -4.26 38.64 10.24
N ASP A 44 -3.44 39.45 10.90
CA ASP A 44 -3.01 39.30 12.30
C ASP A 44 -3.76 40.25 13.27
N ASN A 45 -4.75 40.97 12.76
CA ASN A 45 -5.47 42.00 13.49
C ASN A 45 -7.00 41.90 13.30
N GLU A 46 -7.73 42.32 14.32
CA GLU A 46 -9.20 42.27 14.35
C GLU A 46 -9.89 43.23 13.36
N ASN A 47 -9.16 44.20 12.79
CA ASN A 47 -9.73 45.16 11.83
C ASN A 47 -9.78 44.60 10.41
N GLY A 48 -9.03 43.53 10.12
CA GLY A 48 -9.09 42.78 8.87
C GLY A 48 -10.43 42.07 8.72
N THR A 49 -11.46 42.81 8.33
CA THR A 49 -12.86 42.36 8.19
C THR A 49 -13.31 42.47 6.73
N ASN A 50 -14.48 41.92 6.37
CA ASN A 50 -15.06 42.04 5.01
C ASN A 50 -14.07 41.68 3.88
N PRO A 51 -13.53 40.45 3.86
CA PRO A 51 -12.54 40.04 2.86
C PRO A 51 -13.10 40.22 1.46
N THR A 52 -12.38 40.98 0.65
CA THR A 52 -12.79 41.37 -0.69
C THR A 52 -11.61 41.22 -1.65
N VAL A 53 -11.85 40.67 -2.83
CA VAL A 53 -10.91 40.70 -3.95
C VAL A 53 -11.47 41.65 -5.00
N ILE A 54 -10.70 42.66 -5.39
CA ILE A 54 -11.00 43.48 -6.56
C ILE A 54 -10.11 43.04 -7.72
N TYR A 55 -10.67 42.92 -8.93
CA TYR A 55 -9.95 42.35 -10.06
C TYR A 55 -10.41 42.93 -11.41
N GLY A 56 -9.61 42.73 -12.45
CA GLY A 56 -9.88 43.22 -13.80
C GLY A 56 -8.82 42.81 -14.81
N LEU A 57 -9.02 43.17 -16.08
CA LEU A 57 -8.14 42.76 -17.19
C LEU A 57 -6.88 43.64 -17.33
N THR A 58 -6.78 44.73 -16.58
CA THR A 58 -5.59 45.61 -16.61
C THR A 58 -5.23 46.06 -15.20
N ALA A 59 -3.93 46.23 -14.93
CA ALA A 59 -3.43 46.60 -13.59
C ALA A 59 -4.00 47.91 -13.05
N ASN A 60 -4.39 48.84 -13.92
CA ASN A 60 -4.90 50.17 -13.53
C ASN A 60 -6.44 50.24 -13.47
N ASN A 61 -7.15 49.16 -13.78
CA ASN A 61 -8.62 49.13 -13.80
C ASN A 61 -9.17 47.80 -13.25
N LEU A 62 -9.26 47.71 -11.92
CA LEU A 62 -9.86 46.59 -11.19
C LEU A 62 -11.35 46.88 -10.94
N ASN A 63 -12.18 46.65 -11.95
CA ASN A 63 -13.59 47.06 -11.98
C ASN A 63 -14.57 45.99 -11.48
N LEU A 64 -14.09 44.78 -11.19
CA LEU A 64 -14.87 43.68 -10.63
C LEU A 64 -14.51 43.49 -9.16
N ASN A 65 -15.43 42.92 -8.38
CA ASN A 65 -15.16 42.56 -7.00
C ASN A 65 -15.91 41.29 -6.59
N ALA A 66 -15.35 40.57 -5.62
CA ALA A 66 -15.97 39.44 -4.95
C ALA A 66 -15.68 39.52 -3.45
N THR A 67 -16.61 39.09 -2.63
CA THR A 67 -16.48 39.03 -1.16
C THR A 67 -16.44 37.59 -0.69
N GLY A 68 -15.89 37.33 0.49
CA GLY A 68 -15.81 35.98 1.02
C GLY A 68 -15.92 35.88 2.52
N THR A 69 -15.31 34.84 3.09
CA THR A 69 -15.41 34.48 4.50
C THR A 69 -14.12 34.78 5.26
N ARG A 70 -14.28 35.05 6.56
CA ARG A 70 -13.19 35.21 7.53
C ARG A 70 -13.43 34.26 8.68
N VAL A 71 -12.42 33.49 9.06
CA VAL A 71 -12.42 32.61 10.23
C VAL A 71 -11.27 33.00 11.15
N ASN A 72 -11.50 33.06 12.47
CA ASN A 72 -10.41 33.18 13.44
C ASN A 72 -9.96 31.77 13.84
N LEU A 73 -8.75 31.39 13.42
CA LEU A 73 -8.19 30.07 13.68
C LEU A 73 -7.43 29.99 15.00
N GLU A 74 -6.97 31.11 15.56
CA GLU A 74 -6.16 31.12 16.80
C GLU A 74 -6.79 30.31 17.96
N PRO A 75 -8.10 30.39 18.25
CA PRO A 75 -8.69 29.60 19.32
C PRO A 75 -8.66 28.08 19.11
N GLN A 76 -8.38 27.62 17.88
CA GLN A 76 -8.26 26.21 17.53
C GLN A 76 -6.85 25.64 17.80
N ASP A 77 -5.84 26.49 18.04
CA ASP A 77 -4.46 26.09 18.31
C ASP A 77 -3.98 26.59 19.68
N PRO A 78 -3.96 25.73 20.71
CA PRO A 78 -3.49 26.10 22.06
C PRO A 78 -2.05 26.63 22.12
N GLY A 79 -1.23 26.35 21.10
CA GLY A 79 0.16 26.81 21.03
C GLY A 79 0.33 28.19 20.41
N TYR A 80 -0.72 28.76 19.82
CA TYR A 80 -0.68 30.04 19.11
C TYR A 80 -1.35 31.14 19.93
N ASN A 81 -0.74 32.32 20.02
CA ASN A 81 -1.19 33.38 20.95
C ASN A 81 -1.34 34.75 20.28
N THR A 82 -1.36 34.80 18.95
CA THR A 82 -1.58 36.01 18.17
C THR A 82 -2.82 35.83 17.30
N PRO A 83 -3.63 36.87 17.02
CA PRO A 83 -4.80 36.70 16.17
C PRO A 83 -4.42 36.07 14.82
N TYR A 84 -5.19 35.07 14.38
CA TYR A 84 -4.98 34.37 13.12
C TYR A 84 -6.29 34.38 12.34
N HIS A 85 -6.49 35.41 11.52
CA HIS A 85 -7.70 35.53 10.72
C HIS A 85 -7.43 35.05 9.30
N TRP A 86 -7.96 33.89 8.96
CA TRP A 86 -7.88 33.31 7.63
C TRP A 86 -9.06 33.78 6.77
N HIS A 87 -8.77 34.23 5.56
CA HIS A 87 -9.74 34.78 4.61
C HIS A 87 -9.80 33.90 3.37
N ASN A 88 -11.00 33.64 2.86
CA ASN A 88 -11.23 32.88 1.63
C ASN A 88 -12.22 33.62 0.73
N VAL A 89 -11.84 33.93 -0.51
CA VAL A 89 -12.71 34.53 -1.53
C VAL A 89 -12.65 33.71 -2.81
N LYS A 90 -13.81 33.28 -3.32
CA LYS A 90 -13.91 32.61 -4.62
C LYS A 90 -14.25 33.61 -5.72
N LEU A 91 -13.41 33.66 -6.76
CA LEU A 91 -13.73 34.31 -8.02
C LEU A 91 -14.44 33.30 -8.92
N ILE A 92 -15.56 33.69 -9.53
CA ILE A 92 -16.38 32.84 -10.42
C ILE A 92 -16.74 33.59 -11.70
N GLY A 93 -17.10 32.86 -12.75
CA GLY A 93 -17.48 33.44 -14.04
C GLY A 93 -16.30 34.10 -14.76
N LEU A 94 -15.08 33.66 -14.47
CA LEU A 94 -13.89 34.09 -15.18
C LEU A 94 -13.88 33.51 -16.60
N THR A 95 -13.27 34.22 -17.54
CA THR A 95 -13.03 33.68 -18.88
C THR A 95 -11.84 32.70 -18.86
N PRO A 96 -11.94 31.52 -19.49
CA PRO A 96 -10.80 30.60 -19.64
C PRO A 96 -9.61 31.21 -20.38
N ASP A 97 -8.40 30.70 -20.12
CA ASP A 97 -7.14 31.13 -20.76
C ASP A 97 -6.89 32.65 -20.70
N THR A 98 -7.31 33.31 -19.62
CA THR A 98 -7.32 34.77 -19.52
C THR A 98 -6.55 35.25 -18.29
N GLY A 99 -5.69 36.24 -18.50
CA GLY A 99 -4.96 36.93 -17.44
C GLY A 99 -5.82 37.94 -16.68
N TYR A 100 -5.75 37.91 -15.35
CA TYR A 100 -6.43 38.83 -14.46
C TYR A 100 -5.45 39.48 -13.49
N TYR A 101 -5.56 40.81 -13.39
CA TYR A 101 -4.95 41.56 -12.31
C TYR A 101 -5.92 41.60 -11.12
N TYR A 102 -5.39 41.47 -9.91
CA TYR A 102 -6.21 41.48 -8.70
C TYR A 102 -5.49 42.10 -7.50
N GLN A 103 -6.29 42.55 -6.52
CA GLN A 103 -5.82 43.05 -5.24
C GLN A 103 -6.77 42.53 -4.16
N VAL A 104 -6.22 42.03 -3.05
CA VAL A 104 -7.04 41.59 -1.91
C VAL A 104 -7.12 42.69 -0.86
N LYS A 105 -8.25 42.77 -0.17
CA LYS A 105 -8.56 43.78 0.84
C LYS A 105 -9.24 43.15 2.04
N SER A 106 -8.80 43.56 3.24
CA SER A 106 -9.45 43.27 4.50
C SER A 106 -9.64 44.58 5.26
N GLY A 107 -10.88 45.04 5.33
CA GLY A 107 -11.25 46.30 5.96
C GLY A 107 -10.78 47.51 5.15
N ALA A 108 -10.52 48.61 5.84
CA ALA A 108 -10.20 49.89 5.20
C ALA A 108 -8.69 50.11 4.98
N SER A 109 -7.83 49.32 5.60
CA SER A 109 -6.38 49.58 5.65
C SER A 109 -5.51 48.42 5.16
N ASP A 110 -5.97 47.17 5.25
CA ASP A 110 -5.13 46.03 4.89
C ASP A 110 -5.40 45.66 3.43
N GLU A 111 -4.46 46.02 2.55
CA GLU A 111 -4.53 45.73 1.11
C GLU A 111 -3.20 45.12 0.62
N SER A 112 -3.26 44.18 -0.33
CA SER A 112 -2.06 43.73 -1.04
C SER A 112 -1.60 44.73 -2.10
N THR A 113 -0.43 44.50 -2.69
CA THR A 113 -0.12 45.03 -4.03
C THR A 113 -1.06 44.43 -5.09
N VAL A 114 -1.07 45.01 -6.30
CA VAL A 114 -1.73 44.37 -7.44
C VAL A 114 -0.89 43.18 -7.91
N HIS A 115 -1.53 42.02 -7.99
CA HIS A 115 -0.95 40.76 -8.45
C HIS A 115 -1.60 40.34 -9.78
N TYR A 116 -1.04 39.32 -10.44
CA TYR A 116 -1.50 38.82 -11.73
C TYR A 116 -1.52 37.30 -11.72
N PHE A 117 -2.63 36.70 -12.17
CA PHE A 117 -2.75 35.26 -12.40
C PHE A 117 -3.43 35.02 -13.75
N LYS A 118 -3.35 33.79 -14.24
CA LYS A 118 -4.00 33.37 -15.47
C LYS A 118 -4.89 32.14 -15.22
N THR A 119 -6.12 32.17 -15.73
CA THR A 119 -7.00 30.98 -15.70
C THR A 119 -6.51 29.93 -16.69
N PRO A 120 -6.61 28.63 -16.37
CA PRO A 120 -6.33 27.57 -17.34
C PRO A 120 -7.34 27.59 -18.50
N LYS A 121 -7.04 26.85 -19.59
CA LYS A 121 -8.04 26.62 -20.63
C LYS A 121 -9.19 25.77 -20.09
N ALA A 122 -10.23 25.64 -20.90
CA ALA A 122 -11.35 24.75 -20.59
C ALA A 122 -10.85 23.32 -20.28
N GLU A 123 -11.49 22.68 -19.30
CA GLU A 123 -11.26 21.27 -18.98
C GLU A 123 -11.41 20.40 -20.24
N GLY A 124 -10.49 19.45 -20.44
CA GLY A 124 -10.39 18.64 -21.66
C GLY A 124 -9.64 19.28 -22.83
N SER A 125 -9.18 20.53 -22.72
CA SER A 125 -8.31 21.14 -23.74
C SER A 125 -7.02 20.32 -23.92
N SER A 126 -6.78 19.88 -25.16
CA SER A 126 -5.64 19.02 -25.50
C SER A 126 -4.71 19.67 -26.54
N SER A 127 -4.45 20.97 -26.40
CA SER A 127 -3.61 21.74 -27.34
C SER A 127 -2.63 22.67 -26.64
N GLY A 128 -1.47 22.91 -27.26
CA GLY A 128 -0.40 23.71 -26.67
C GLY A 128 0.26 23.03 -25.48
N LYS A 129 0.80 23.82 -24.56
CA LYS A 129 1.69 23.34 -23.49
C LYS A 129 1.11 23.64 -22.11
N LEU A 130 1.21 22.66 -21.21
CA LEU A 130 1.03 22.84 -19.76
C LEU A 130 2.36 22.67 -19.05
N ARG A 131 2.60 23.45 -17.99
CA ARG A 131 3.81 23.33 -17.18
C ARG A 131 3.52 23.37 -15.69
N PHE A 132 4.25 22.54 -14.95
CA PHE A 132 4.07 22.35 -13.52
C PHE A 132 5.40 22.42 -12.80
N ILE A 133 5.41 23.03 -11.61
CA ILE A 133 6.58 23.05 -10.71
C ILE A 133 6.31 22.10 -9.55
N PHE A 134 7.23 21.19 -9.24
CA PHE A 134 7.14 20.28 -8.10
C PHE A 134 8.03 20.78 -6.94
N LEU A 135 7.43 20.87 -5.75
CA LEU A 135 8.05 21.36 -4.51
C LEU A 135 7.33 20.79 -3.28
N GLY A 136 8.01 20.12 -2.36
CA GLY A 136 7.46 19.70 -1.06
C GLY A 136 8.57 19.27 -0.10
N ASP A 137 8.21 18.78 1.10
CA ASP A 137 9.19 18.43 2.15
C ASP A 137 10.07 19.59 2.61
N HIS A 138 9.46 20.75 2.91
CA HIS A 138 10.20 21.98 3.25
C HIS A 138 10.19 22.33 4.74
N GLN A 139 9.67 21.41 5.54
CA GLN A 139 9.32 21.33 6.97
C GLN A 139 10.11 22.16 8.00
N LEU A 140 11.18 22.89 7.68
CA LEU A 140 12.04 23.53 8.67
C LEU A 140 11.81 25.03 8.83
N ILE A 141 11.56 25.51 10.04
CA ILE A 141 11.76 26.95 10.41
C ILE A 141 13.24 27.21 10.69
N ASN A 142 13.85 26.31 11.46
CA ASN A 142 15.23 26.42 11.92
C ASN A 142 16.01 25.14 11.58
N TYR A 143 17.29 25.30 11.30
CA TYR A 143 18.24 24.19 11.15
C TYR A 143 19.42 24.44 12.07
N GLN A 144 19.76 23.46 12.92
CA GLN A 144 20.81 23.59 13.94
C GLN A 144 20.66 24.83 14.84
N GLY A 145 19.41 25.19 15.18
CA GLY A 145 19.08 26.32 16.06
C GLY A 145 19.17 27.70 15.42
N GLN A 146 19.36 27.80 14.10
CA GLN A 146 19.37 29.06 13.35
C GLN A 146 18.23 29.12 12.33
N PRO A 147 17.70 30.32 11.99
CA PRO A 147 16.70 30.48 10.94
C PRO A 147 17.17 29.88 9.61
N TYR A 148 16.28 29.15 8.94
CA TYR A 148 16.64 28.35 7.76
C TYR A 148 15.84 28.76 6.52
N TYR A 149 16.56 29.13 5.45
CA TYR A 149 15.97 29.77 4.26
C TYR A 149 16.14 28.96 2.97
N LYS A 150 16.57 27.70 3.05
CA LYS A 150 16.91 26.93 1.84
C LYS A 150 15.74 26.71 0.90
N PHE A 151 14.55 26.53 1.47
CA PHE A 151 13.34 26.46 0.68
C PHE A 151 12.99 27.79 -0.01
N ASN A 152 13.23 28.94 0.63
CA ASN A 152 13.06 30.25 -0.03
C ASN A 152 13.99 30.39 -1.24
N GLU A 153 15.25 29.95 -1.10
CA GLU A 153 16.22 29.92 -2.20
C GLU A 153 15.74 29.00 -3.34
N LEU A 154 15.20 27.82 -3.03
CA LEU A 154 14.65 26.89 -4.03
C LEU A 154 13.44 27.48 -4.77
N VAL A 155 12.50 28.09 -4.05
CA VAL A 155 11.32 28.74 -4.64
C VAL A 155 11.75 29.89 -5.57
N GLN A 156 12.70 30.71 -5.14
CA GLN A 156 13.27 31.77 -5.98
C GLN A 156 13.98 31.19 -7.21
N ALA A 157 14.79 30.14 -7.02
CA ALA A 157 15.52 29.49 -8.09
C ALA A 157 14.59 28.87 -9.14
N ALA A 158 13.50 28.23 -8.71
CA ALA A 158 12.45 27.70 -9.58
C ALA A 158 11.75 28.79 -10.37
N LYS A 159 11.40 29.91 -9.73
CA LYS A 159 10.83 31.07 -10.40
C LYS A 159 11.78 31.63 -11.46
N ASP A 160 13.02 31.89 -11.08
CA ASP A 160 14.02 32.48 -11.97
C ASP A 160 14.32 31.57 -13.16
N LYS A 161 14.38 30.25 -12.95
CA LYS A 161 14.57 29.28 -14.03
C LYS A 161 13.37 29.19 -14.96
N ALA A 162 12.16 29.15 -14.41
CA ALA A 162 10.95 29.14 -15.23
C ALA A 162 10.86 30.41 -16.10
N GLU A 163 11.14 31.58 -15.52
CA GLU A 163 11.16 32.84 -16.26
C GLU A 163 12.31 32.92 -17.28
N GLN A 164 13.47 32.33 -16.96
CA GLN A 164 14.60 32.18 -17.89
C GLN A 164 14.22 31.31 -19.11
N LEU A 165 13.56 30.18 -18.88
CA LEU A 165 13.24 29.21 -19.93
C LEU A 165 12.05 29.65 -20.79
N TYR A 166 11.03 30.24 -20.18
CA TYR A 166 9.72 30.40 -20.82
C TYR A 166 9.24 31.84 -20.95
N GLY A 167 9.74 32.77 -20.13
CA GLY A 167 9.39 34.20 -20.18
C GLY A 167 8.71 34.73 -18.92
N THR A 168 8.37 36.02 -18.96
CA THR A 168 7.69 36.75 -17.87
C THR A 168 6.39 37.39 -18.36
N PRO A 169 5.34 37.49 -17.51
CA PRO A 169 5.25 36.99 -16.13
C PRO A 169 5.11 35.46 -16.06
N ILE A 170 5.57 34.84 -14.96
CA ILE A 170 5.55 33.37 -14.79
C ILE A 170 4.15 32.74 -14.99
N ALA A 171 3.08 33.44 -14.61
CA ALA A 171 1.70 32.95 -14.74
C ALA A 171 1.23 32.77 -16.19
N ASP A 172 1.94 33.33 -17.19
CA ASP A 172 1.63 33.09 -18.60
C ASP A 172 2.25 31.77 -19.12
N HIS A 173 3.14 31.15 -18.34
CA HIS A 173 3.98 30.06 -18.79
C HIS A 173 3.96 28.82 -17.90
N ILE A 174 3.66 28.98 -16.61
CA ILE A 174 3.49 27.91 -15.61
C ILE A 174 2.05 27.90 -15.14
N ASN A 175 1.44 26.72 -15.06
CA ASN A 175 0.02 26.56 -14.77
C ASN A 175 -0.26 26.24 -13.29
N LEU A 176 0.58 25.42 -12.67
CA LEU A 176 0.32 24.86 -11.34
C LEU A 176 1.62 24.56 -10.59
N ILE A 177 1.60 24.73 -9.27
CA ILE A 177 2.58 24.13 -8.37
C ILE A 177 1.96 22.86 -7.79
N VAL A 178 2.72 21.77 -7.78
CA VAL A 178 2.33 20.50 -7.16
C VAL A 178 3.22 20.29 -5.95
N ASN A 179 2.60 20.26 -4.77
CA ASN A 179 3.29 19.97 -3.52
C ASN A 179 3.03 18.52 -3.08
N ASP A 180 4.11 17.77 -2.91
CA ASP A 180 4.14 16.34 -2.65
C ASP A 180 4.09 15.96 -1.16
N GLY A 181 3.71 16.90 -0.29
CA GLY A 181 3.49 16.65 1.14
C GLY A 181 4.46 17.40 2.03
N ASP A 182 4.25 17.28 3.34
CA ASP A 182 5.12 17.82 4.37
C ASP A 182 5.40 19.31 4.19
N GLN A 183 4.31 20.07 4.17
CA GLN A 183 4.32 21.53 4.14
C GLN A 183 4.82 22.14 5.45
N VAL A 184 4.74 21.37 6.53
CA VAL A 184 5.07 21.77 7.89
C VAL A 184 5.84 20.65 8.59
N ASP A 185 6.56 20.93 9.68
CA ASP A 185 7.07 19.88 10.59
C ASP A 185 6.00 19.35 11.56
N LEU A 186 4.97 20.17 11.81
CA LEU A 186 3.90 19.89 12.76
C LEU A 186 2.67 20.66 12.27
N GLY A 187 1.53 20.00 12.18
CA GLY A 187 0.22 20.60 11.92
C GLY A 187 -0.19 21.57 13.03
N ASN A 188 0.22 22.84 12.89
CA ASN A 188 -0.13 23.96 13.77
C ASN A 188 -0.03 25.30 13.01
N LEU A 189 -0.62 26.36 13.57
CA LEU A 189 -0.73 27.65 12.87
C LEU A 189 0.63 28.33 12.65
N THR A 190 1.57 28.16 13.58
CA THR A 190 2.92 28.74 13.47
C THR A 190 3.66 28.18 12.26
N HIS A 191 3.58 26.87 12.06
CA HIS A 191 4.31 26.19 10.98
C HIS A 191 3.68 26.51 9.63
N TYR A 192 2.35 26.49 9.52
CA TYR A 192 1.69 26.91 8.28
C TYR A 192 2.02 28.35 7.90
N GLU A 193 2.00 29.27 8.87
CA GLU A 193 2.40 30.66 8.64
C GLU A 193 3.84 30.79 8.17
N LYS A 194 4.79 30.27 8.96
CA LYS A 194 6.23 30.58 8.81
C LYS A 194 6.99 29.66 7.86
N ILE A 195 6.44 28.48 7.58
CA ILE A 195 7.06 27.48 6.69
C ILE A 195 6.37 27.51 5.34
N HIS A 196 5.08 27.18 5.30
CA HIS A 196 4.38 27.02 4.03
C HIS A 196 4.08 28.37 3.36
N PHE A 197 3.27 29.21 4.01
CA PHE A 197 2.80 30.45 3.38
C PHE A 197 3.88 31.52 3.25
N GLU A 198 4.71 31.72 4.27
CA GLU A 198 5.76 32.73 4.23
C GLU A 198 6.83 32.40 3.17
N LYS A 199 7.25 31.14 3.04
CA LYS A 199 8.40 30.80 2.18
C LYS A 199 8.06 30.70 0.70
N GLN A 200 6.79 30.48 0.35
CA GLN A 200 6.33 30.40 -1.04
C GLN A 200 5.74 31.72 -1.56
N ASN A 201 5.67 32.77 -0.74
CA ASN A 201 4.91 34.01 -1.01
C ASN A 201 5.36 34.81 -2.25
N ILE A 202 6.46 34.44 -2.88
CA ILE A 202 6.95 35.06 -4.11
C ILE A 202 6.30 34.49 -5.37
N ILE A 203 5.78 33.25 -5.33
CA ILE A 203 5.11 32.60 -6.47
C ILE A 203 3.61 32.38 -6.24
N THR A 204 3.16 32.17 -5.00
CA THR A 204 1.76 31.85 -4.68
C THR A 204 0.73 32.96 -4.96
N PRO A 205 1.10 34.25 -5.10
CA PRO A 205 0.19 35.27 -5.62
C PRO A 205 0.02 35.22 -7.16
N SER A 206 0.79 34.40 -7.88
CA SER A 206 0.74 34.31 -9.34
C SER A 206 0.34 32.93 -9.84
N LEU A 207 0.67 31.88 -9.08
CA LEU A 207 0.42 30.49 -9.44
C LEU A 207 -0.47 29.82 -8.37
N PRO A 208 -1.52 29.09 -8.79
CA PRO A 208 -2.24 28.21 -7.89
C PRO A 208 -1.41 26.98 -7.55
N LEU A 209 -1.79 26.28 -6.47
CA LEU A 209 -1.19 25.01 -6.14
C LEU A 209 -2.19 23.94 -5.72
N ILE A 210 -1.77 22.68 -5.89
CA ILE A 210 -2.37 21.51 -5.28
C ILE A 210 -1.36 20.86 -4.35
N THR A 211 -1.83 20.15 -3.33
CA THR A 211 -0.97 19.56 -2.32
C THR A 211 -1.42 18.17 -1.90
N ALA A 212 -0.46 17.31 -1.55
CA ALA A 212 -0.67 16.03 -0.89
C ALA A 212 -0.51 16.17 0.64
N VAL A 213 -1.03 15.20 1.38
CA VAL A 213 -0.83 15.07 2.83
C VAL A 213 0.39 14.18 3.08
N GLY A 214 1.35 14.69 3.83
CA GLY A 214 2.47 13.95 4.37
C GLY A 214 2.34 13.65 5.86
N ASN A 215 3.35 12.99 6.42
CA ASN A 215 3.28 12.54 7.80
C ASN A 215 3.40 13.69 8.81
N HIS A 216 4.01 14.81 8.44
CA HIS A 216 4.10 15.95 9.36
C HIS A 216 2.81 16.78 9.45
N GLU A 217 1.91 16.67 8.46
CA GLU A 217 0.57 17.27 8.52
C GLU A 217 -0.32 16.62 9.59
N VAL A 218 -0.10 15.35 9.93
CA VAL A 218 -0.92 14.64 10.93
C VAL A 218 -0.42 14.82 12.36
N TYR A 219 0.76 15.43 12.55
CA TYR A 219 1.34 15.73 13.86
C TYR A 219 0.95 17.12 14.38
N GLY A 220 1.33 17.44 15.62
CA GLY A 220 1.17 18.79 16.18
C GLY A 220 -0.13 19.01 16.95
N SER A 221 -0.33 20.24 17.42
CA SER A 221 -1.45 20.62 18.30
C SER A 221 -2.81 20.57 17.60
N MET A 222 -2.85 20.86 16.30
CA MET A 222 -4.06 20.77 15.49
C MET A 222 -4.11 19.48 14.66
N GLY A 223 -2.96 18.86 14.39
CA GLY A 223 -2.88 17.72 13.47
C GLY A 223 -3.41 18.08 12.09
N ILE A 224 -4.09 17.11 11.48
CA ILE A 224 -4.70 17.25 10.15
C ILE A 224 -5.76 18.37 10.08
N ASN A 225 -6.32 18.84 11.20
CA ASN A 225 -7.30 19.94 11.17
C ASN A 225 -6.68 21.24 10.67
N ALA A 226 -5.39 21.49 10.95
CA ALA A 226 -4.72 22.65 10.39
C ALA A 226 -4.68 22.58 8.87
N TYR A 227 -4.53 21.39 8.26
CA TYR A 227 -4.60 21.25 6.81
C TYR A 227 -5.99 21.63 6.27
N TYR A 228 -7.07 21.08 6.86
CA TYR A 228 -8.45 21.38 6.44
C TYR A 228 -8.84 22.86 6.55
N GLU A 229 -8.31 23.58 7.55
CA GLU A 229 -8.64 25.00 7.74
C GLU A 229 -7.97 25.90 6.68
N HIS A 230 -6.90 25.44 6.04
CA HIS A 230 -6.13 26.24 5.09
C HIS A 230 -6.37 25.88 3.63
N PHE A 231 -6.55 24.60 3.30
CA PHE A 231 -6.56 24.13 1.91
C PHE A 231 -7.96 23.94 1.34
N ILE A 232 -8.16 24.47 0.14
CA ILE A 232 -9.34 24.23 -0.70
C ILE A 232 -8.82 23.75 -2.06
N LEU A 233 -8.89 22.44 -2.31
CA LEU A 233 -8.20 21.80 -3.43
C LEU A 233 -9.10 21.53 -4.64
N ASP A 234 -10.40 21.37 -4.39
CA ASP A 234 -11.44 21.31 -5.41
C ASP A 234 -12.75 21.82 -4.82
N ASP A 235 -13.67 22.27 -5.66
CA ASP A 235 -14.96 22.81 -5.19
C ASP A 235 -15.85 21.74 -4.56
N ASN A 236 -15.80 20.51 -5.08
CA ASN A 236 -16.65 19.41 -4.64
C ASN A 236 -15.91 18.08 -4.47
N LEU A 237 -14.58 18.07 -4.73
CA LEU A 237 -13.70 16.90 -4.62
C LEU A 237 -14.22 15.72 -5.43
N THR A 238 -14.76 16.02 -6.62
CA THR A 238 -15.40 15.03 -7.49
C THR A 238 -14.76 14.96 -8.86
N TYR A 239 -14.60 13.74 -9.36
CA TYR A 239 -14.21 13.46 -10.73
C TYR A 239 -15.24 12.51 -11.35
N GLN A 240 -15.94 12.97 -12.40
CA GLN A 240 -17.04 12.25 -13.04
C GLN A 240 -18.10 11.69 -12.06
N GLY A 241 -18.43 12.44 -11.00
CA GLY A 241 -19.39 12.02 -9.97
C GLY A 241 -18.85 11.07 -8.91
N ILE A 242 -17.58 10.66 -9.00
CA ILE A 242 -16.87 9.92 -7.95
C ILE A 242 -16.34 10.95 -6.96
N ASN A 243 -16.74 10.86 -5.70
CA ASN A 243 -16.40 11.85 -4.67
C ASN A 243 -15.51 11.24 -3.60
N SER A 244 -14.42 11.91 -3.22
CA SER A 244 -13.59 11.50 -2.08
C SER A 244 -14.19 11.94 -0.73
N ASN A 245 -14.94 13.03 -0.72
CA ASN A 245 -15.47 13.74 0.44
C ASN A 245 -14.38 14.23 1.40
N THR A 246 -13.15 14.42 0.92
CA THR A 246 -12.01 14.91 1.72
C THR A 246 -10.90 15.50 0.84
N GLU A 247 -10.22 16.53 1.37
CA GLU A 247 -9.04 17.16 0.79
C GLU A 247 -7.77 16.31 0.98
N ARG A 248 -7.83 15.22 1.76
CA ARG A 248 -6.68 14.34 2.01
C ARG A 248 -6.27 13.55 0.77
N TYR A 249 -7.25 13.06 0.02
CA TYR A 249 -7.07 12.37 -1.25
C TYR A 249 -8.18 12.81 -2.21
N TYR A 250 -7.83 13.16 -3.44
CA TYR A 250 -8.76 13.77 -4.38
C TYR A 250 -8.23 13.67 -5.82
N ALA A 251 -9.12 13.94 -6.76
CA ALA A 251 -8.80 14.01 -8.17
C ALA A 251 -8.95 15.46 -8.63
N TYR A 252 -7.95 16.00 -9.30
CA TYR A 252 -7.92 17.36 -9.79
C TYR A 252 -7.54 17.36 -11.26
N GLN A 253 -8.46 17.79 -12.12
CA GLN A 253 -8.21 17.92 -13.55
C GLN A 253 -7.87 19.37 -13.90
N MET A 254 -6.82 19.54 -14.70
CA MET A 254 -6.45 20.80 -15.36
C MET A 254 -6.25 20.52 -16.84
N GLU A 255 -7.13 21.09 -17.67
CA GLU A 255 -7.19 20.81 -19.11
C GLU A 255 -7.29 19.30 -19.36
N ASN A 256 -6.37 18.67 -20.10
CA ASN A 256 -6.34 17.23 -20.35
C ASN A 256 -5.43 16.41 -19.42
N VAL A 257 -4.97 17.02 -18.32
CA VAL A 257 -4.12 16.38 -17.31
C VAL A 257 -4.93 16.13 -16.04
N LEU A 258 -4.99 14.87 -15.61
CA LEU A 258 -5.60 14.46 -14.35
C LEU A 258 -4.52 14.19 -13.30
N PHE A 259 -4.57 14.94 -12.21
CA PHE A 259 -3.82 14.65 -10.99
C PHE A 259 -4.69 13.80 -10.07
N VAL A 260 -4.17 12.64 -9.67
CA VAL A 260 -4.79 11.82 -8.61
C VAL A 260 -3.89 11.85 -7.38
N VAL A 261 -4.37 12.51 -6.34
CA VAL A 261 -3.64 12.74 -5.09
C VAL A 261 -4.09 11.71 -4.06
N PHE A 262 -3.14 10.97 -3.50
CA PHE A 262 -3.36 9.96 -2.48
C PHE A 262 -2.73 10.38 -1.15
N ASP A 263 -3.34 9.92 -0.06
CA ASP A 263 -2.84 10.09 1.30
C ASP A 263 -2.23 8.78 1.80
N THR A 264 -0.91 8.75 1.98
CA THR A 264 -0.18 7.57 2.46
C THR A 264 -0.31 7.34 3.96
N GLU A 265 -0.82 8.31 4.70
CA GLU A 265 -1.08 8.26 6.14
C GLU A 265 -2.53 7.84 6.46
N LEU A 266 -3.42 7.79 5.45
CA LEU A 266 -4.81 7.31 5.56
C LEU A 266 -5.09 6.11 4.64
N GLN A 267 -4.40 5.01 4.87
CA GLN A 267 -4.56 3.78 4.09
C GLN A 267 -5.89 3.08 4.43
N GLY A 268 -6.48 2.38 3.46
CA GLY A 268 -7.65 1.52 3.70
C GLY A 268 -8.61 1.37 2.52
N ASN A 269 -9.62 0.52 2.71
CA ASN A 269 -10.55 0.12 1.65
C ASN A 269 -11.30 1.28 1.01
N THR A 270 -11.64 2.34 1.77
CA THR A 270 -12.35 3.51 1.24
C THR A 270 -11.52 4.25 0.20
N GLN A 271 -10.28 4.61 0.54
CA GLN A 271 -9.38 5.30 -0.39
C GLN A 271 -9.00 4.39 -1.57
N THR A 272 -8.76 3.10 -1.33
CA THR A 272 -8.48 2.13 -2.40
C THR A 272 -9.65 1.99 -3.38
N ALA A 273 -10.90 1.87 -2.88
CA ALA A 273 -12.08 1.77 -3.73
C ALA A 273 -12.31 3.06 -4.53
N TRP A 274 -12.17 4.23 -3.88
CA TRP A 274 -12.26 5.52 -4.53
C TRP A 274 -11.19 5.70 -5.62
N GLY A 275 -9.92 5.45 -5.31
CA GLY A 275 -8.81 5.60 -6.23
C GLY A 275 -8.95 4.68 -7.44
N ASN A 276 -9.32 3.42 -7.21
CA ASN A 276 -9.58 2.47 -8.29
C ASN A 276 -10.77 2.91 -9.16
N ALA A 277 -11.82 3.48 -8.58
CA ALA A 277 -12.95 4.02 -9.34
C ALA A 277 -12.52 5.21 -10.22
N VAL A 278 -11.75 6.17 -9.67
CA VAL A 278 -11.21 7.31 -10.44
C VAL A 278 -10.32 6.84 -11.59
N ILE A 279 -9.38 5.93 -11.32
CA ILE A 279 -8.49 5.36 -12.33
C ILE A 279 -9.28 4.66 -13.44
N ASN A 280 -10.31 3.87 -13.08
CA ASN A 280 -11.15 3.18 -14.04
C ASN A 280 -12.01 4.12 -14.88
N ALA A 281 -12.49 5.23 -14.31
CA ALA A 281 -13.19 6.27 -15.06
C ALA A 281 -12.23 6.99 -16.04
N ALA A 282 -11.05 7.39 -15.56
CA ALA A 282 -10.07 8.13 -16.33
C ALA A 282 -9.53 7.36 -17.55
N LYS A 283 -9.46 6.02 -17.46
CA LYS A 283 -9.13 5.13 -18.60
C LYS A 283 -9.94 5.45 -19.85
N ASN A 284 -11.24 5.67 -19.66
CA ASN A 284 -12.20 5.84 -20.75
C ASN A 284 -12.58 7.30 -20.99
N ASP A 285 -12.05 8.24 -20.20
CA ASP A 285 -12.36 9.67 -20.34
C ASP A 285 -11.65 10.28 -21.54
N ALA A 286 -12.41 10.70 -22.56
CA ALA A 286 -11.85 11.37 -23.74
C ALA A 286 -11.27 12.77 -23.44
N ASN A 287 -11.57 13.35 -22.28
CA ASN A 287 -11.04 14.64 -21.85
C ASN A 287 -9.70 14.53 -21.11
N VAL A 288 -9.21 13.32 -20.84
CA VAL A 288 -7.95 13.08 -20.13
C VAL A 288 -7.00 12.28 -21.00
N ASP A 289 -5.84 12.87 -21.27
CA ASP A 289 -4.76 12.22 -22.00
C ASP A 289 -3.62 11.79 -21.09
N TRP A 290 -3.43 12.49 -19.96
CA TRP A 290 -2.29 12.31 -19.07
C TRP A 290 -2.78 12.15 -17.63
N ILE A 291 -2.32 11.10 -16.96
CA ILE A 291 -2.56 10.85 -15.54
C ILE A 291 -1.20 10.97 -14.83
N ILE A 292 -1.17 11.87 -13.86
CA ILE A 292 -0.07 12.07 -12.93
C ILE A 292 -0.61 11.75 -11.54
N THR A 293 0.17 11.07 -10.73
CA THR A 293 -0.23 10.76 -9.36
C THR A 293 0.76 11.35 -8.38
N THR A 294 0.27 11.79 -7.22
CA THR A 294 1.13 12.15 -6.10
C THR A 294 0.66 11.47 -4.83
N ALA A 295 1.62 10.96 -4.06
CA ALA A 295 1.40 10.39 -2.74
C ALA A 295 2.68 10.65 -1.94
N HIS A 296 2.57 11.08 -0.69
CA HIS A 296 3.72 11.61 0.02
C HIS A 296 4.83 10.57 0.22
N ARG A 297 4.53 9.42 0.86
CA ARG A 297 5.50 8.32 0.93
C ARG A 297 5.66 7.66 -0.44
N PRO A 298 6.90 7.47 -0.92
CA PRO A 298 7.13 6.82 -2.20
C PRO A 298 6.72 5.35 -2.15
N PHE A 299 6.49 4.74 -3.31
CA PHE A 299 6.23 3.30 -3.39
C PHE A 299 7.51 2.45 -3.25
N GLN A 300 8.69 3.07 -3.45
CA GLN A 300 10.02 2.49 -3.20
C GLN A 300 11.07 3.61 -3.05
N ALA A 301 12.19 3.33 -2.39
CA ALA A 301 13.33 4.23 -2.27
C ALA A 301 14.64 3.44 -2.15
N GLU A 302 15.76 3.99 -2.64
CA GLU A 302 17.08 3.35 -2.51
C GLU A 302 17.74 3.66 -1.17
N GLN A 303 17.78 4.94 -0.77
CA GLN A 303 18.13 5.35 0.59
C GLN A 303 16.89 5.19 1.48
N TYR A 304 17.09 4.72 2.71
CA TYR A 304 15.99 4.38 3.62
C TYR A 304 15.01 3.38 2.99
N SER A 305 15.53 2.32 2.37
CA SER A 305 14.77 1.40 1.50
C SER A 305 13.62 0.65 2.17
N ASN A 306 13.56 0.65 3.50
CA ASN A 306 12.48 0.07 4.30
C ASN A 306 11.37 1.09 4.67
N ASP A 307 11.51 2.35 4.28
CA ASP A 307 10.56 3.43 4.56
C ASP A 307 9.88 3.89 3.26
N TYR A 308 8.76 3.25 2.94
CA TYR A 308 7.97 3.50 1.74
C TYR A 308 6.51 3.15 2.01
N SER A 309 5.63 3.28 1.01
CA SER A 309 4.22 2.86 1.08
C SER A 309 4.00 1.51 0.38
N PRO A 310 4.04 0.37 1.12
CA PRO A 310 3.63 -0.92 0.59
C PRO A 310 2.20 -0.92 0.06
N TRP A 311 1.30 -0.18 0.71
CA TRP A 311 -0.09 -0.05 0.30
C TRP A 311 -0.21 0.55 -1.10
N TYR A 312 0.47 1.67 -1.38
CA TYR A 312 0.42 2.27 -2.71
C TYR A 312 1.00 1.32 -3.78
N ASN A 313 2.16 0.73 -3.48
CA ASN A 313 2.86 -0.21 -4.37
C ASN A 313 2.00 -1.42 -4.75
N THR A 314 1.32 -2.03 -3.77
CA THR A 314 0.59 -3.30 -3.97
C THR A 314 -0.87 -3.12 -4.36
N THR A 315 -1.49 -1.95 -4.11
CA THR A 315 -2.94 -1.77 -4.29
C THR A 315 -3.33 -0.75 -5.36
N ILE A 316 -2.57 0.35 -5.51
CA ILE A 316 -2.92 1.46 -6.41
C ILE A 316 -2.11 1.38 -7.70
N LEU A 317 -0.79 1.28 -7.58
CA LEU A 317 0.13 1.26 -8.72
C LEU A 317 -0.19 0.18 -9.77
N PRO A 318 -0.59 -1.06 -9.41
CA PRO A 318 -0.93 -2.09 -10.39
C PRO A 318 -2.11 -1.67 -11.27
N ASN A 319 -3.13 -1.00 -10.71
CA ASN A 319 -4.28 -0.53 -11.48
C ASN A 319 -3.90 0.65 -12.40
N LEU A 320 -3.05 1.57 -11.95
CA LEU A 320 -2.51 2.66 -12.79
C LEU A 320 -1.75 2.13 -14.02
N LYS A 321 -0.95 1.07 -13.85
CA LYS A 321 -0.18 0.43 -14.94
C LYS A 321 -1.06 -0.30 -15.97
N THR A 322 -2.39 -0.33 -15.80
CA THR A 322 -3.32 -0.87 -16.81
C THR A 322 -3.77 0.17 -17.85
N THR A 323 -3.24 1.39 -17.80
CA THR A 323 -3.57 2.47 -18.74
C THR A 323 -2.36 3.24 -19.22
N ASP A 324 -2.24 3.41 -20.54
CA ASP A 324 -1.17 4.19 -21.18
C ASP A 324 -1.27 5.70 -20.90
N LYS A 325 -2.35 6.15 -20.25
CA LYS A 325 -2.49 7.55 -19.80
C LYS A 325 -1.63 7.85 -18.58
N PHE A 326 -1.30 6.86 -17.75
CA PHE A 326 -0.47 7.05 -16.56
C PHE A 326 1.00 7.17 -16.94
N VAL A 327 1.61 8.31 -16.63
CA VAL A 327 2.98 8.62 -17.09
C VAL A 327 3.96 8.95 -15.98
N LEU A 328 3.47 9.42 -14.82
CA LEU A 328 4.34 9.77 -13.70
C LEU A 328 3.66 9.55 -12.34
N HIS A 329 4.38 8.91 -11.42
CA HIS A 329 4.12 8.98 -9.99
C HIS A 329 5.17 9.85 -9.30
N VAL A 330 4.72 10.74 -8.41
CA VAL A 330 5.57 11.68 -7.68
C VAL A 330 5.35 11.50 -6.18
N ALA A 331 6.45 11.40 -5.45
CA ALA A 331 6.45 11.33 -4.01
C ALA A 331 7.44 12.32 -3.40
N GLY A 332 7.28 12.57 -2.10
CA GLY A 332 8.17 13.35 -1.28
C GLY A 332 8.88 12.45 -0.26
N HIS A 333 8.81 12.84 1.01
CA HIS A 333 9.19 12.09 2.22
C HIS A 333 10.71 11.88 2.40
N HIS A 334 11.38 11.35 1.37
CA HIS A 334 12.83 11.25 1.37
C HIS A 334 13.44 12.52 0.83
N HIS A 335 14.35 13.10 1.60
CA HIS A 335 14.88 14.43 1.33
C HIS A 335 16.06 14.40 0.35
N LEU A 336 15.75 13.94 -0.85
CA LEU A 336 16.63 13.77 -1.98
C LEU A 336 15.83 13.91 -3.28
N TYR A 337 16.52 13.93 -4.42
CA TYR A 337 15.89 13.70 -5.71
C TYR A 337 16.11 12.25 -6.12
N SER A 338 15.08 11.54 -6.54
CA SER A 338 15.23 10.21 -7.14
C SER A 338 14.40 10.10 -8.40
N ARG A 339 14.86 9.30 -9.36
CA ARG A 339 14.13 8.94 -10.57
C ARG A 339 14.24 7.45 -10.83
N GLY A 340 13.13 6.85 -11.23
CA GLY A 340 13.14 5.55 -11.88
C GLY A 340 12.08 5.40 -12.97
N GLN A 341 12.00 4.19 -13.50
CA GLN A 341 11.16 3.80 -14.62
C GLN A 341 10.47 2.47 -14.32
N PHE A 342 9.27 2.27 -14.85
CA PHE A 342 8.65 0.95 -14.77
C PHE A 342 9.16 0.06 -15.91
N LYS A 343 9.54 -1.18 -15.62
CA LYS A 343 10.08 -2.16 -16.58
C LYS A 343 9.05 -2.48 -17.65
N ASP A 344 7.83 -2.81 -17.25
CA ASP A 344 6.75 -3.27 -18.15
C ASP A 344 5.61 -2.24 -18.30
N HIS A 345 5.86 -0.96 -18.00
CA HIS A 345 4.94 0.14 -18.23
C HIS A 345 5.68 1.38 -18.76
N ASN A 346 5.04 2.14 -19.64
CA ASN A 346 5.60 3.38 -20.18
C ASN A 346 5.33 4.56 -19.22
N GLY A 347 6.02 4.56 -18.08
CA GLY A 347 5.93 5.66 -17.12
C GLY A 347 7.11 5.68 -16.18
N TYR A 348 7.23 6.79 -15.47
CA TYR A 348 8.29 7.05 -14.52
C TYR A 348 7.75 7.15 -13.11
N HIS A 349 8.66 7.08 -12.16
CA HIS A 349 8.43 7.49 -10.78
C HIS A 349 9.56 8.41 -10.33
N MET A 350 9.23 9.36 -9.45
CA MET A 350 10.22 10.28 -8.91
C MET A 350 9.97 10.61 -7.44
N ILE A 351 11.05 10.87 -6.72
CA ILE A 351 11.04 11.49 -5.39
C ILE A 351 11.50 12.94 -5.54
N SER A 352 10.69 13.88 -5.07
CA SER A 352 10.87 15.33 -5.13
C SER A 352 10.97 15.96 -3.73
N GLY A 353 11.46 15.20 -2.73
CA GLY A 353 11.53 15.66 -1.34
C GLY A 353 12.79 16.46 -0.96
N GLY A 354 13.73 16.68 -1.89
CA GLY A 354 15.00 17.37 -1.64
C GLY A 354 14.88 18.88 -1.37
N THR A 355 14.03 19.34 -0.43
CA THR A 355 13.84 20.78 -0.19
C THR A 355 14.07 21.27 1.24
N ALA A 356 14.03 20.39 2.26
CA ALA A 356 14.40 20.73 3.64
C ALA A 356 15.90 20.54 3.93
N TRP A 357 16.41 19.31 3.96
CA TRP A 357 17.84 19.03 4.12
C TRP A 357 18.21 17.76 3.32
N PRO A 358 19.42 17.62 2.77
CA PRO A 358 19.74 16.44 1.98
C PRO A 358 19.98 15.22 2.89
N GLN A 359 19.37 14.10 2.53
CA GLN A 359 19.71 12.77 3.06
C GLN A 359 20.85 12.19 2.23
N TYR A 360 22.02 11.97 2.83
CA TYR A 360 23.22 11.50 2.13
C TYR A 360 23.36 9.97 2.17
N TRP A 361 24.08 9.42 1.19
CA TRP A 361 24.50 8.01 1.23
C TRP A 361 25.29 7.72 2.51
N GLY A 362 24.91 6.66 3.21
CA GLY A 362 25.45 6.25 4.51
C GLY A 362 24.72 6.83 5.73
N ASP A 363 23.75 7.74 5.56
CA ASP A 363 22.91 8.22 6.67
C ASP A 363 21.89 7.17 7.13
N SER A 364 21.58 6.19 6.27
CA SER A 364 20.69 5.05 6.56
C SER A 364 21.49 3.75 6.70
N ASN A 365 21.01 2.84 7.56
CA ASN A 365 21.50 1.46 7.61
C ASN A 365 20.82 0.54 6.57
N ASN A 366 19.83 1.08 5.84
CA ASN A 366 19.06 0.37 4.82
C ASN A 366 19.19 1.13 3.50
N GLU A 367 20.08 0.62 2.64
CA GLU A 367 20.28 1.10 1.28
C GLU A 367 20.17 -0.09 0.33
N THR A 368 19.42 0.06 -0.76
CA THR A 368 19.15 -1.04 -1.70
C THR A 368 19.07 -0.52 -3.12
N ASP A 369 19.90 -1.08 -4.01
CA ASP A 369 19.86 -0.83 -5.46
C ASP A 369 18.63 -1.52 -6.05
N HIS A 370 17.73 -0.75 -6.67
CA HIS A 370 16.48 -1.26 -7.23
C HIS A 370 16.55 -1.27 -8.75
N GLU A 371 16.23 -2.41 -9.38
CA GLU A 371 16.32 -2.59 -10.84
C GLU A 371 15.51 -1.55 -11.66
N GLU A 372 14.42 -1.05 -11.09
CA GLU A 372 13.53 -0.02 -11.69
C GLU A 372 13.89 1.42 -11.28
N THR A 373 14.86 1.62 -10.38
CA THR A 373 15.39 2.96 -10.06
C THR A 373 16.60 3.24 -10.94
N ILE A 374 16.67 4.47 -11.45
CA ILE A 374 17.79 4.91 -12.29
C ILE A 374 18.81 5.65 -11.44
N GLY A 375 18.36 6.42 -10.46
CA GLY A 375 19.27 7.09 -9.56
C GLY A 375 18.61 7.83 -8.41
N SER A 376 19.40 8.03 -7.37
CA SER A 376 19.06 8.90 -6.22
C SER A 376 20.20 9.88 -5.97
N TRP A 377 19.89 11.16 -5.77
CA TRP A 377 20.83 12.27 -5.64
C TRP A 377 20.50 13.13 -4.43
N SER A 378 21.46 13.24 -3.51
CA SER A 378 21.34 13.97 -2.25
C SER A 378 21.53 15.48 -2.42
N ASN A 379 20.72 16.12 -3.28
CA ASN A 379 20.79 17.54 -3.57
C ASN A 379 19.49 18.27 -3.22
N PHE A 380 19.63 19.57 -2.98
CA PHE A 380 18.49 20.49 -3.00
C PHE A 380 18.00 20.63 -4.44
N ALA A 381 16.79 20.17 -4.73
CA ALA A 381 16.28 20.11 -6.09
C ALA A 381 14.79 20.48 -6.20
N TYR A 382 14.41 20.95 -7.38
CA TYR A 382 13.03 21.13 -7.80
C TYR A 382 12.88 20.69 -9.26
N GLN A 383 11.66 20.39 -9.68
CA GLN A 383 11.37 19.87 -11.01
C GLN A 383 10.40 20.77 -11.75
N ILE A 384 10.63 20.93 -13.05
CA ILE A 384 9.68 21.51 -13.97
C ILE A 384 9.24 20.42 -14.94
N MET A 385 7.94 20.13 -14.96
CA MET A 385 7.32 19.29 -15.96
C MET A 385 6.69 20.14 -17.06
N GLU A 386 6.81 19.70 -18.32
CA GLU A 386 6.05 20.19 -19.46
C GLU A 386 5.25 19.03 -20.09
N ILE A 387 3.95 19.24 -20.30
CA ILE A 387 3.14 18.47 -21.24
C ILE A 387 3.05 19.29 -22.53
N ASP A 388 3.58 18.79 -23.62
CA ASP A 388 3.38 19.32 -24.96
C ASP A 388 2.31 18.48 -25.67
N ASN A 389 1.08 18.99 -25.68
CA ASN A 389 -0.04 18.27 -26.29
C ASN A 389 0.05 18.22 -27.82
N ASP A 390 0.75 19.18 -28.44
CA ASP A 390 0.92 19.21 -29.89
C ASP A 390 1.92 18.13 -30.32
N ALA A 391 2.97 17.90 -29.51
CA ALA A 391 3.95 16.83 -29.71
C ALA A 391 3.52 15.47 -29.12
N GLN A 392 2.49 15.45 -28.26
CA GLN A 392 2.11 14.29 -27.43
C GLN A 392 3.28 13.77 -26.59
N GLU A 393 3.94 14.71 -25.93
CA GLU A 393 5.16 14.49 -25.15
C GLU A 393 4.99 15.02 -23.72
N PHE A 394 5.42 14.25 -22.73
CA PHE A 394 5.73 14.79 -21.42
C PHE A 394 7.24 14.82 -21.23
N LYS A 395 7.74 15.86 -20.56
CA LYS A 395 9.16 16.00 -20.19
C LYS A 395 9.29 16.57 -18.78
N VAL A 396 10.27 16.09 -18.03
CA VAL A 396 10.63 16.61 -16.71
C VAL A 396 12.10 17.01 -16.72
N GLN A 397 12.39 18.19 -16.18
CA GLN A 397 13.73 18.70 -15.96
C GLN A 397 13.93 19.00 -14.48
N SER A 398 14.97 18.41 -13.90
CA SER A 398 15.31 18.53 -12.48
C SER A 398 16.49 19.48 -12.33
N TYR A 399 16.33 20.53 -11.53
CA TYR A 399 17.38 21.52 -11.30
C TYR A 399 17.79 21.56 -9.84
N THR A 400 19.08 21.80 -9.59
CA THR A 400 19.64 21.85 -8.25
C THR A 400 20.32 23.17 -7.91
N ILE A 401 20.27 23.53 -6.63
CA ILE A 401 21.06 24.62 -6.02
C ILE A 401 22.23 24.12 -5.16
N GLY A 402 22.59 22.83 -5.26
CA GLY A 402 23.69 22.20 -4.54
C GLY A 402 23.21 21.40 -3.32
N SER A 403 24.01 21.38 -2.26
CA SER A 403 23.76 20.64 -1.02
C SER A 403 24.04 21.54 0.19
N LEU A 404 24.23 20.96 1.39
CA LEU A 404 24.69 21.74 2.55
C LEU A 404 26.17 22.14 2.43
N THR A 405 26.95 21.42 1.60
CA THR A 405 28.40 21.62 1.45
C THR A 405 28.78 22.23 0.11
N THR A 406 27.91 22.14 -0.89
CA THR A 406 28.13 22.72 -2.23
C THR A 406 27.03 23.73 -2.58
N SER A 407 27.36 24.69 -3.43
CA SER A 407 26.40 25.64 -3.97
C SER A 407 26.44 25.59 -5.49
N LYS A 408 25.27 25.34 -6.10
CA LYS A 408 25.07 25.33 -7.54
C LYS A 408 24.08 26.43 -7.91
N ASN A 409 24.16 26.92 -9.14
CA ASN A 409 23.22 27.93 -9.64
C ASN A 409 22.31 27.30 -10.70
N ASN A 410 21.20 26.72 -10.25
CA ASN A 410 20.15 26.25 -11.16
C ASN A 410 20.70 25.30 -12.24
N GLU A 411 21.59 24.40 -11.81
CA GLU A 411 22.26 23.41 -12.66
C GLU A 411 21.28 22.30 -13.00
N LEU A 412 21.26 21.87 -14.27
CA LEU A 412 20.44 20.73 -14.68
C LEU A 412 21.04 19.46 -14.08
N LEU A 413 20.30 18.82 -13.20
CA LEU A 413 20.67 17.58 -12.53
C LEU A 413 20.30 16.36 -13.37
N ASP A 414 19.10 16.37 -13.96
CA ASP A 414 18.54 15.23 -14.69
C ASP A 414 17.42 15.68 -15.64
N GLU A 415 17.17 14.91 -16.70
CA GLU A 415 16.13 15.15 -17.68
C GLU A 415 15.59 13.81 -18.23
N PHE A 416 14.28 13.71 -18.37
CA PHE A 416 13.62 12.54 -18.97
C PHE A 416 12.31 12.92 -19.65
N HIS A 417 11.89 12.10 -20.62
CA HIS A 417 10.71 12.35 -21.43
C HIS A 417 10.00 11.07 -21.86
N TYR A 418 8.74 11.23 -22.27
CA TYR A 418 7.99 10.20 -22.96
C TYR A 418 7.09 10.81 -24.03
N LYS A 419 7.19 10.27 -25.23
CA LYS A 419 6.41 10.57 -26.43
C LYS A 419 5.53 9.39 -26.76
N LYS A 420 4.21 9.62 -26.81
CA LYS A 420 3.23 8.57 -27.16
C LYS A 420 3.46 8.02 -28.57
N ASN A 421 3.76 8.92 -29.51
CA ASN A 421 3.82 8.63 -30.95
C ASN A 421 5.24 8.33 -31.49
N SER A 422 6.14 7.81 -30.65
CA SER A 422 7.47 7.37 -31.10
C SER A 422 7.43 5.93 -31.63
N ALA A 423 8.27 5.64 -32.63
CA ALA A 423 8.44 4.28 -33.13
C ALA A 423 9.20 3.42 -32.11
N ASN A 424 8.80 2.16 -31.96
CA ASN A 424 9.53 1.20 -31.14
C ASN A 424 10.91 0.90 -31.76
N PRO A 425 11.90 0.51 -30.94
CA PRO A 425 13.17 0.02 -31.46
C PRO A 425 13.01 -1.21 -32.35
N ASP A 426 13.93 -1.41 -33.29
CA ASP A 426 13.95 -2.58 -34.14
C ASP A 426 14.18 -3.86 -33.32
N THR A 427 13.70 -4.99 -33.82
CA THR A 427 13.87 -6.29 -33.14
C THR A 427 15.35 -6.71 -33.19
N PRO A 428 16.01 -6.94 -32.04
CA PRO A 428 17.40 -7.36 -32.02
C PRO A 428 17.54 -8.86 -32.33
N THR A 429 18.79 -9.31 -32.45
CA THR A 429 19.13 -10.74 -32.59
C THR A 429 20.22 -11.15 -31.60
N VAL A 430 20.17 -12.38 -31.09
CA VAL A 430 21.34 -12.99 -30.44
C VAL A 430 22.33 -13.41 -31.53
N THR A 431 23.53 -12.84 -31.53
CA THR A 431 24.47 -12.97 -32.65
C THR A 431 25.39 -14.19 -32.55
N ASN A 432 25.37 -14.90 -31.43
CA ASN A 432 26.17 -16.11 -31.23
C ASN A 432 25.80 -17.19 -32.25
N THR A 433 26.81 -17.89 -32.76
CA THR A 433 26.63 -19.12 -33.55
C THR A 433 27.04 -20.31 -32.70
N ILE A 434 26.09 -21.18 -32.35
CA ILE A 434 26.31 -22.32 -31.46
C ILE A 434 26.20 -23.61 -32.28
N THR A 435 27.33 -24.29 -32.46
CA THR A 435 27.44 -25.54 -33.25
C THR A 435 27.74 -26.78 -32.41
N ALA A 436 27.94 -26.61 -31.10
CA ALA A 436 28.22 -27.67 -30.13
C ALA A 436 27.68 -27.25 -28.76
N PRO A 437 27.52 -28.19 -27.80
CA PRO A 437 27.16 -27.83 -26.43
C PRO A 437 28.12 -26.80 -25.82
N VAL A 438 27.59 -25.88 -25.03
CA VAL A 438 28.34 -24.82 -24.37
C VAL A 438 28.76 -25.26 -22.97
N ASN A 439 29.98 -24.91 -22.58
CA ASN A 439 30.43 -24.99 -21.20
C ASN A 439 30.28 -23.60 -20.56
N LEU A 440 29.85 -23.56 -19.30
CA LEU A 440 29.74 -22.31 -18.54
C LEU A 440 31.09 -21.97 -17.87
N PRO A 441 31.47 -20.68 -17.76
CA PRO A 441 30.69 -19.50 -18.14
C PRO A 441 30.66 -19.27 -19.66
N TYR A 442 29.55 -18.73 -20.16
CA TYR A 442 29.36 -18.42 -21.58
C TYR A 442 28.70 -17.06 -21.77
N THR A 443 29.22 -16.25 -22.69
CA THR A 443 28.69 -14.91 -22.99
C THR A 443 27.85 -14.92 -24.25
N PHE A 444 26.61 -14.48 -24.12
CA PHE A 444 25.70 -14.20 -25.24
C PHE A 444 25.75 -12.72 -25.61
N ASN A 445 25.84 -12.44 -26.90
CA ASN A 445 25.94 -11.12 -27.47
C ASN A 445 24.64 -10.78 -28.21
N SER A 446 24.14 -9.57 -28.00
CA SER A 446 23.08 -8.99 -28.82
C SER A 446 23.64 -8.29 -30.05
N SER A 447 22.83 -8.16 -31.10
CA SER A 447 23.05 -7.17 -32.15
C SER A 447 23.15 -5.76 -31.57
N ALA A 448 23.78 -4.85 -32.32
CA ALA A 448 23.72 -3.43 -32.02
C ALA A 448 22.27 -2.93 -32.02
N TYR A 449 22.00 -1.94 -31.17
CA TYR A 449 20.71 -1.25 -31.16
C TYR A 449 20.46 -0.52 -32.49
N SER A 450 19.23 -0.60 -33.00
CA SER A 450 18.77 0.19 -34.13
C SER A 450 17.32 0.61 -33.95
N THR A 451 16.97 1.75 -34.54
CA THR A 451 15.62 2.31 -34.54
C THR A 451 15.47 3.28 -35.71
N THR A 452 14.22 3.55 -36.10
CA THR A 452 13.88 4.66 -37.01
C THR A 452 13.53 5.95 -36.29
N SER A 453 13.40 5.92 -34.96
CA SER A 453 13.20 7.12 -34.13
C SER A 453 14.54 7.83 -33.85
N SER A 454 14.49 8.98 -33.19
CA SER A 454 15.69 9.68 -32.68
C SER A 454 16.11 9.20 -31.29
N GLU A 455 15.41 8.22 -30.71
CA GLU A 455 15.60 7.81 -29.31
C GLU A 455 16.78 6.85 -29.19
N ALA A 456 17.72 7.14 -28.28
CA ALA A 456 18.87 6.30 -28.03
C ALA A 456 18.49 5.07 -27.21
N TYR A 457 19.35 4.05 -27.22
CA TYR A 457 19.16 2.90 -26.33
C TYR A 457 19.31 3.33 -24.86
N TYR A 458 18.61 2.62 -23.98
CA TYR A 458 18.71 2.82 -22.55
C TYR A 458 18.88 1.52 -21.78
N SER A 459 18.10 0.49 -22.10
CA SER A 459 18.13 -0.77 -21.37
C SER A 459 18.09 -1.99 -22.30
N THR A 460 18.52 -3.14 -21.76
CA THR A 460 18.36 -4.44 -22.39
C THR A 460 17.71 -5.41 -21.41
N GLN A 461 17.06 -6.43 -21.94
CA GLN A 461 16.61 -7.55 -21.15
C GLN A 461 17.00 -8.86 -21.82
N PHE A 462 17.69 -9.71 -21.07
CA PHE A 462 18.01 -11.08 -21.47
C PHE A 462 17.16 -12.06 -20.69
N GLN A 463 16.56 -13.01 -21.40
CA GLN A 463 15.85 -14.12 -20.79
C GLN A 463 16.43 -15.44 -21.26
N ILE A 464 16.60 -16.37 -20.32
CA ILE A 464 16.93 -17.77 -20.59
C ILE A 464 15.84 -18.64 -19.98
N SER A 465 15.39 -19.63 -20.74
CA SER A 465 14.34 -20.56 -20.34
C SER A 465 14.70 -21.98 -20.75
N SER A 466 14.28 -22.94 -19.93
CA SER A 466 14.28 -24.37 -20.26
C SER A 466 13.12 -24.77 -21.19
N ALA A 467 12.13 -23.87 -21.38
CA ALA A 467 11.00 -24.05 -22.28
C ALA A 467 11.11 -23.11 -23.48
N SER A 468 10.85 -23.61 -24.69
CA SER A 468 11.00 -22.83 -25.94
C SER A 468 10.05 -21.64 -26.06
N ASP A 469 8.95 -21.66 -25.33
CA ASP A 469 7.94 -20.59 -25.26
C ASP A 469 8.19 -19.60 -24.11
N PHE A 470 9.26 -19.79 -23.34
CA PHE A 470 9.63 -18.98 -22.17
C PHE A 470 8.63 -19.07 -21.00
N SER A 471 7.89 -20.17 -20.87
CA SER A 471 7.00 -20.40 -19.73
C SER A 471 7.74 -20.75 -18.43
N ILE A 472 9.01 -21.16 -18.51
CA ILE A 472 9.86 -21.53 -17.37
C ILE A 472 11.16 -20.72 -17.44
N LEU A 473 11.16 -19.51 -16.90
CA LEU A 473 12.35 -18.65 -16.90
C LEU A 473 13.37 -19.14 -15.86
N GLU A 474 14.62 -19.31 -16.29
CA GLU A 474 15.77 -19.58 -15.42
C GLU A 474 16.61 -18.30 -15.21
N VAL A 475 16.60 -17.42 -16.22
CA VAL A 475 17.21 -16.10 -16.15
C VAL A 475 16.21 -15.08 -16.67
N ASP A 476 16.02 -14.02 -15.91
CA ASP A 476 15.41 -12.76 -16.34
C ASP A 476 16.30 -11.63 -15.83
N ARG A 477 16.96 -10.91 -16.75
CA ARG A 477 17.95 -9.89 -16.39
C ARG A 477 17.68 -8.62 -17.15
N PHE A 478 17.22 -7.60 -16.44
CA PHE A 478 17.01 -6.26 -16.97
C PHE A 478 18.16 -5.36 -16.50
N ARG A 479 18.78 -4.64 -17.45
CA ARG A 479 19.94 -3.78 -17.17
C ARG A 479 19.83 -2.49 -17.95
N SER A 480 20.16 -1.38 -17.30
CA SER A 480 20.18 -0.05 -17.88
C SER A 480 21.60 0.45 -18.04
N LYS A 481 21.85 1.35 -18.99
CA LYS A 481 23.17 1.92 -19.24
C LYS A 481 23.64 2.81 -18.07
N ASP A 482 22.67 3.44 -17.41
CA ASP A 482 22.88 4.29 -16.24
C ASP A 482 22.22 3.63 -15.03
N ASN A 483 22.97 3.60 -13.93
CA ASN A 483 22.50 3.23 -12.59
C ASN A 483 23.30 4.08 -11.59
N PHE A 484 22.69 5.16 -11.08
CA PHE A 484 23.29 6.07 -10.12
C PHE A 484 22.96 5.61 -8.69
N TYR A 485 23.84 4.78 -8.11
CA TYR A 485 23.66 4.19 -6.79
C TYR A 485 24.93 4.30 -5.93
N GLY A 486 24.74 4.74 -4.68
CA GLY A 486 25.81 4.85 -3.70
C GLY A 486 26.69 6.10 -3.81
N PRO A 487 27.55 6.34 -2.80
CA PRO A 487 28.33 7.57 -2.70
C PRO A 487 29.39 7.67 -3.80
N ALA A 488 29.54 8.86 -4.38
CA ALA A 488 30.64 9.20 -5.28
C ALA A 488 31.83 9.81 -4.53
N ALA A 489 32.63 10.64 -5.22
CA ALA A 489 33.82 11.28 -4.67
C ALA A 489 33.49 12.35 -3.62
N THR A 490 32.38 13.06 -3.79
CA THR A 490 31.84 13.98 -2.78
C THR A 490 30.55 13.43 -2.19
N THR A 491 30.24 13.84 -0.95
CA THR A 491 29.09 13.33 -0.18
C THR A 491 27.73 13.60 -0.84
N ASP A 492 27.66 14.61 -1.70
CA ASP A 492 26.44 15.06 -2.39
C ASP A 492 26.42 14.69 -3.89
N GLU A 493 27.27 13.75 -4.29
CA GLU A 493 27.29 13.15 -5.61
C GLU A 493 27.04 11.63 -5.52
N THR A 494 26.44 11.07 -6.56
CA THR A 494 26.09 9.65 -6.65
C THR A 494 26.87 8.98 -7.77
N ALA A 495 27.43 7.80 -7.51
CA ALA A 495 28.25 7.06 -8.47
C ALA A 495 27.37 6.39 -9.54
N ASN A 496 27.71 6.53 -10.83
CA ASN A 496 27.08 5.74 -11.90
C ASN A 496 27.75 4.36 -12.00
N ILE A 497 27.21 3.38 -11.28
CA ILE A 497 27.69 1.99 -11.31
C ILE A 497 27.27 1.24 -12.59
N GLY A 498 26.37 1.83 -13.40
CA GLY A 498 25.99 1.33 -14.72
C GLY A 498 27.02 1.65 -15.81
N GLU A 499 27.83 2.69 -15.61
CA GLU A 499 28.77 3.18 -16.61
C GLU A 499 29.79 2.10 -17.01
N GLY A 500 29.89 1.83 -18.30
CA GLY A 500 30.86 0.88 -18.84
C GLY A 500 30.53 -0.60 -18.66
N LEU A 501 29.38 -0.97 -18.07
CA LEU A 501 29.00 -2.38 -17.85
C LEU A 501 28.79 -3.19 -19.14
N GLY A 502 28.53 -2.53 -20.28
CA GLY A 502 28.27 -3.21 -21.55
C GLY A 502 26.99 -4.05 -21.50
N ILE A 503 25.83 -3.40 -21.58
CA ILE A 503 24.54 -4.08 -21.39
C ILE A 503 24.08 -4.95 -22.59
N PHE A 504 24.77 -4.89 -23.73
CA PHE A 504 24.43 -5.71 -24.91
C PHE A 504 24.91 -7.16 -24.82
N ASP A 505 25.68 -7.49 -23.79
CA ASP A 505 26.25 -8.83 -23.60
C ASP A 505 25.83 -9.40 -22.24
N TYR A 506 25.47 -10.68 -22.20
CA TYR A 506 25.10 -11.37 -20.97
C TYR A 506 25.93 -12.64 -20.76
N THR A 507 26.69 -12.68 -19.67
CA THR A 507 27.47 -13.86 -19.28
C THR A 507 26.66 -14.70 -18.32
N VAL A 508 26.39 -15.94 -18.72
CA VAL A 508 25.91 -16.99 -17.84
C VAL A 508 27.11 -17.55 -17.08
N ASN A 509 27.08 -17.49 -15.75
CA ASN A 509 28.17 -17.96 -14.89
C ASN A 509 28.19 -19.49 -14.76
N THR A 510 29.32 -20.05 -14.29
CA THR A 510 29.42 -21.48 -13.95
C THR A 510 28.29 -21.90 -13.01
N ASN A 511 27.69 -23.07 -13.27
CA ASN A 511 26.60 -23.64 -12.46
C ASN A 511 25.32 -22.80 -12.38
N GLN A 512 25.18 -21.77 -13.23
CA GLN A 512 23.97 -20.94 -13.24
C GLN A 512 22.80 -21.59 -13.99
N LEU A 513 23.07 -22.43 -15.00
CA LEU A 513 22.05 -23.18 -15.72
C LEU A 513 22.33 -24.68 -15.59
N ASN A 514 21.26 -25.48 -15.57
CA ASN A 514 21.41 -26.93 -15.54
C ASN A 514 21.95 -27.46 -16.88
N ASN A 515 22.49 -28.67 -16.91
CA ASN A 515 22.72 -29.39 -18.14
C ASN A 515 21.38 -29.61 -18.87
N GLY A 516 21.41 -29.51 -20.20
CA GLY A 516 20.22 -29.67 -21.01
C GLY A 516 20.04 -28.57 -22.03
N THR A 517 18.87 -28.57 -22.67
CA THR A 517 18.54 -27.61 -23.73
C THR A 517 17.86 -26.38 -23.15
N HIS A 518 18.31 -25.23 -23.60
CA HIS A 518 17.90 -23.91 -23.15
C HIS A 518 17.61 -23.01 -24.35
N PHE A 519 16.86 -21.96 -24.11
CA PHE A 519 16.47 -20.96 -25.10
C PHE A 519 16.77 -19.58 -24.55
N ILE A 520 17.49 -18.77 -25.32
CA ILE A 520 17.79 -17.38 -24.95
C ILE A 520 17.10 -16.42 -25.93
N ARG A 521 16.59 -15.31 -25.39
CA ARG A 521 16.10 -14.17 -26.18
C ARG A 521 16.53 -12.85 -25.55
N VAL A 522 16.60 -11.81 -26.37
CA VAL A 522 16.94 -10.44 -25.96
C VAL A 522 15.94 -9.44 -26.52
N ARG A 523 15.67 -8.36 -25.77
CA ARG A 523 15.01 -7.15 -26.27
C ARG A 523 15.75 -5.90 -25.80
N HIS A 524 15.66 -4.82 -26.57
CA HIS A 524 16.20 -3.50 -26.25
C HIS A 524 15.09 -2.51 -25.93
N ARG A 525 15.38 -1.57 -25.03
CA ARG A 525 14.54 -0.44 -24.67
C ARG A 525 15.24 0.87 -25.02
N ASP A 526 14.47 1.83 -25.52
CA ASP A 526 14.95 3.19 -25.75
C ASP A 526 14.74 4.11 -24.54
N GLU A 527 15.29 5.32 -24.61
CA GLU A 527 15.12 6.40 -23.62
C GLU A 527 13.66 6.84 -23.49
N ASN A 528 12.83 6.59 -24.50
CA ASN A 528 11.40 6.86 -24.54
C ASN A 528 10.56 5.71 -23.94
N LEU A 529 11.20 4.81 -23.19
CA LEU A 529 10.58 3.68 -22.50
C LEU A 529 9.99 2.59 -23.40
N LYS A 530 10.14 2.65 -24.72
CA LYS A 530 9.57 1.68 -25.66
C LYS A 530 10.47 0.46 -25.79
N TRP A 531 9.87 -0.72 -25.63
CA TRP A 531 10.53 -2.00 -25.92
C TRP A 531 10.42 -2.35 -27.41
N SER A 532 11.52 -2.87 -27.96
CA SER A 532 11.47 -3.72 -29.16
C SER A 532 10.69 -5.01 -28.89
N ASN A 533 10.26 -5.68 -29.95
CA ASN A 533 9.87 -7.09 -29.83
C ASN A 533 11.06 -7.93 -29.35
N TRP A 534 10.76 -9.05 -28.71
CA TRP A 534 11.78 -10.06 -28.41
C TRP A 534 12.43 -10.60 -29.68
N SER A 535 13.74 -10.83 -29.62
CA SER A 535 14.47 -11.56 -30.67
C SER A 535 13.89 -12.96 -30.87
N ALA A 536 14.12 -13.54 -32.06
CA ALA A 536 13.91 -14.97 -32.24
C ALA A 536 14.72 -15.75 -31.18
N PRO A 537 14.12 -16.77 -30.52
CA PRO A 537 14.85 -17.58 -29.55
C PRO A 537 16.02 -18.33 -30.20
N LEU A 538 17.19 -18.26 -29.58
CA LEU A 538 18.33 -19.11 -29.91
C LEU A 538 18.35 -20.31 -28.97
N SER A 539 18.30 -21.51 -29.51
CA SER A 539 18.44 -22.75 -28.73
C SER A 539 19.92 -23.10 -28.55
N PHE A 540 20.28 -23.57 -27.35
CA PHE A 540 21.62 -24.07 -27.03
C PHE A 540 21.55 -25.19 -26.00
N THR A 541 22.59 -26.00 -25.91
CA THR A 541 22.68 -27.09 -24.92
C THR A 541 23.84 -26.81 -23.98
N VAL A 542 23.60 -26.85 -22.67
CA VAL A 542 24.65 -26.75 -21.65
C VAL A 542 25.13 -28.16 -21.28
N THR A 543 26.45 -28.32 -21.14
CA THR A 543 27.10 -29.52 -20.60
C THR A 543 28.16 -29.16 -19.58
N GLY A 544 28.47 -30.09 -18.68
CA GLY A 544 29.51 -29.90 -17.66
C GLY A 544 29.10 -28.92 -16.56
N SER A 545 27.80 -28.76 -16.33
CA SER A 545 27.21 -27.99 -15.23
C SER A 545 26.39 -28.90 -14.29
N ILE A 546 25.50 -28.32 -13.47
CA ILE A 546 24.62 -29.04 -12.52
C ILE A 546 23.40 -29.67 -13.23
N ASP A 547 22.81 -30.74 -12.69
CA ASP A 547 21.60 -31.37 -13.25
C ASP A 547 20.29 -30.90 -12.57
N GLY A 548 20.41 -30.01 -11.58
CA GLY A 548 19.33 -29.42 -10.80
C GLY A 548 19.89 -28.58 -9.66
N THR A 549 19.03 -27.93 -8.87
CA THR A 549 19.48 -27.19 -7.67
C THR A 549 20.02 -28.17 -6.62
N PRO A 550 21.28 -28.02 -6.16
CA PRO A 550 21.82 -28.88 -5.12
C PRO A 550 21.02 -28.76 -3.83
N ASN A 551 20.65 -29.90 -3.24
CA ASN A 551 19.91 -29.95 -2.00
C ASN A 551 20.49 -31.00 -1.04
N LEU A 552 20.34 -30.72 0.25
CA LEU A 552 20.60 -31.67 1.34
C LEU A 552 19.28 -31.96 2.04
N GLU A 553 19.05 -33.18 2.47
CA GLU A 553 17.99 -33.53 3.42
C GLU A 553 18.55 -34.40 4.54
N LEU A 554 17.97 -34.24 5.73
CA LEU A 554 18.31 -35.02 6.91
C LEU A 554 17.12 -35.88 7.28
N SER A 555 17.37 -37.11 7.75
CA SER A 555 16.29 -37.99 8.22
C SER A 555 15.63 -37.50 9.52
N SER A 556 16.29 -36.61 10.26
CA SER A 556 15.81 -36.03 11.51
C SER A 556 16.45 -34.66 11.78
N THR A 557 15.79 -33.83 12.58
CA THR A 557 16.30 -32.56 13.11
C THR A 557 17.03 -32.72 14.46
N TYR A 558 17.03 -33.93 15.02
CA TYR A 558 17.81 -34.32 16.20
C TYR A 558 18.25 -35.78 16.13
N TYR A 559 19.44 -36.08 16.64
CA TYR A 559 20.04 -37.42 16.63
C TYR A 559 20.59 -37.76 18.02
N ASN A 560 20.35 -39.00 18.46
CA ASN A 560 20.95 -39.51 19.69
C ASN A 560 22.47 -39.74 19.50
N VAL A 561 23.24 -39.73 20.59
CA VAL A 561 24.71 -39.89 20.57
C VAL A 561 25.22 -41.23 19.97
N SER A 562 24.33 -42.19 19.73
CA SER A 562 24.64 -43.48 19.11
C SER A 562 24.20 -43.58 17.65
N GLU A 563 23.48 -42.58 17.14
CA GLU A 563 22.89 -42.59 15.80
C GLU A 563 23.81 -41.87 14.80
N PRO A 564 24.09 -42.47 13.64
CA PRO A 564 24.71 -41.76 12.54
C PRO A 564 23.75 -40.73 11.93
N VAL A 565 24.29 -39.59 11.51
CA VAL A 565 23.54 -38.57 10.78
C VAL A 565 23.37 -39.05 9.35
N GLN A 566 22.12 -39.36 8.96
CA GLN A 566 21.78 -39.73 7.58
C GLN A 566 21.52 -38.46 6.78
N ILE A 567 22.23 -38.33 5.66
CA ILE A 567 22.22 -37.16 4.80
C ILE A 567 21.93 -37.64 3.40
N ASP A 568 20.77 -37.29 2.87
CA ASP A 568 20.47 -37.42 1.46
C ASP A 568 20.92 -36.14 0.75
N TYR A 569 21.61 -36.29 -0.38
CA TYR A 569 22.02 -35.18 -1.21
C TYR A 569 21.57 -35.42 -2.64
N THR A 570 21.16 -34.35 -3.31
CA THR A 570 20.70 -34.40 -4.70
C THR A 570 21.27 -33.23 -5.49
N ASN A 571 21.44 -33.46 -6.79
CA ASN A 571 21.88 -32.48 -7.79
C ASN A 571 23.19 -31.72 -7.45
N GLY A 572 24.12 -32.35 -6.73
CA GLY A 572 25.46 -31.80 -6.51
C GLY A 572 26.24 -31.55 -7.81
N PRO A 573 27.29 -30.72 -7.80
CA PRO A 573 28.06 -30.34 -8.99
C PRO A 573 28.72 -31.49 -9.75
N GLY A 574 29.01 -32.61 -9.08
CA GLY A 574 29.52 -33.83 -9.71
C GLY A 574 31.04 -33.83 -9.90
N ASN A 575 31.78 -32.95 -9.23
CA ASN A 575 33.24 -33.04 -9.22
C ASN A 575 33.72 -34.17 -8.30
N ASN A 576 34.87 -34.76 -8.63
CA ASN A 576 35.44 -35.88 -7.87
C ASN A 576 35.78 -35.53 -6.42
N THR A 577 36.00 -34.25 -6.10
CA THR A 577 36.37 -33.77 -4.77
C THR A 577 35.29 -32.89 -4.13
N ASP A 578 34.05 -32.98 -4.61
CA ASP A 578 32.90 -32.44 -3.87
C ASP A 578 32.72 -33.24 -2.57
N TRP A 579 32.35 -32.56 -1.48
CA TRP A 579 32.33 -33.18 -0.16
C TRP A 579 31.29 -32.57 0.77
N ILE A 580 30.82 -33.38 1.72
CA ILE A 580 29.84 -32.97 2.73
C ILE A 580 30.51 -32.99 4.09
N GLY A 581 30.33 -31.92 4.86
CA GLY A 581 30.94 -31.73 6.18
C GLY A 581 29.92 -31.42 7.29
N LEU A 582 30.22 -31.90 8.50
CA LEU A 582 29.49 -31.58 9.73
C LEU A 582 30.26 -30.55 10.56
N TYR A 583 29.59 -29.48 10.95
CA TYR A 583 30.15 -28.39 11.76
C TYR A 583 29.27 -28.11 12.97
N LYS A 584 29.88 -27.64 14.07
CA LYS A 584 29.13 -27.15 15.24
C LYS A 584 28.50 -25.81 14.89
N LYS A 585 27.28 -25.56 15.35
CA LYS A 585 26.61 -24.26 15.16
C LYS A 585 27.51 -23.11 15.64
N GLY A 586 27.56 -22.04 14.86
CA GLY A 586 28.45 -20.88 15.08
C GLY A 586 29.88 -21.05 14.53
N GLN A 587 30.28 -22.22 14.05
CA GLN A 587 31.53 -22.37 13.31
C GLN A 587 31.40 -21.85 11.87
N THR A 588 32.47 -21.28 11.34
CA THR A 588 32.59 -20.90 9.94
C THR A 588 33.45 -21.95 9.21
N PRO A 589 32.92 -22.66 8.20
CA PRO A 589 33.73 -23.56 7.37
C PRO A 589 34.97 -22.84 6.80
N GLY A 590 36.09 -23.54 6.70
CA GLY A 590 37.39 -22.94 6.37
C GLY A 590 38.14 -22.32 7.55
N GLY A 591 37.50 -22.18 8.72
CA GLY A 591 38.15 -21.91 9.99
C GLY A 591 38.58 -23.20 10.72
N PRO A 592 37.81 -23.70 11.70
CA PRO A 592 38.07 -24.99 12.34
C PRO A 592 37.84 -26.18 11.38
N ALA A 593 38.46 -27.32 11.68
CA ALA A 593 38.21 -28.57 10.96
C ALA A 593 36.76 -29.05 11.18
N SER A 594 36.17 -29.67 10.15
CA SER A 594 34.88 -30.35 10.24
C SER A 594 34.92 -31.44 11.32
N THR A 595 33.81 -31.62 12.04
CA THR A 595 33.68 -32.69 13.05
C THR A 595 33.64 -34.09 12.41
N SER A 596 33.05 -34.19 11.22
CA SER A 596 32.99 -35.39 10.39
C SER A 596 32.76 -34.96 8.95
N TRP A 597 33.26 -35.69 7.97
CA TRP A 597 33.10 -35.34 6.56
C TRP A 597 33.31 -36.55 5.65
N SER A 598 32.84 -36.46 4.40
CA SER A 598 33.16 -37.43 3.35
C SER A 598 33.07 -36.81 1.95
N TYR A 599 33.90 -37.27 1.02
CA TYR A 599 33.76 -36.96 -0.41
C TYR A 599 32.54 -37.68 -1.00
N VAL A 600 31.81 -37.01 -1.89
CA VAL A 600 30.74 -37.65 -2.69
C VAL A 600 31.26 -38.29 -3.97
N ASN A 601 32.56 -38.12 -4.29
CA ASN A 601 33.30 -38.80 -5.35
C ASN A 601 32.65 -38.70 -6.75
N GLY A 602 32.20 -37.49 -7.11
CA GLY A 602 31.57 -37.22 -8.41
C GLY A 602 30.11 -37.65 -8.54
N ASN A 603 29.52 -38.25 -7.50
CA ASN A 603 28.08 -38.50 -7.49
C ASN A 603 27.33 -37.19 -7.29
N THR A 604 26.35 -36.93 -8.15
CA THR A 604 25.47 -35.76 -8.04
C THR A 604 24.34 -36.00 -7.05
N SER A 605 23.93 -37.25 -6.82
CA SER A 605 22.92 -37.62 -5.84
C SER A 605 23.27 -38.91 -5.11
N GLY A 606 22.86 -39.04 -3.86
CA GLY A 606 23.07 -40.24 -3.06
C GLY A 606 22.77 -39.99 -1.59
N ASN A 607 23.20 -40.94 -0.75
CA ASN A 607 23.10 -40.82 0.70
C ASN A 607 24.48 -40.96 1.34
N LEU A 608 24.71 -40.23 2.44
CA LEU A 608 25.87 -40.36 3.31
C LEU A 608 25.41 -40.63 4.75
N SER A 609 26.23 -41.40 5.46
CA SER A 609 26.04 -41.68 6.87
C SER A 609 27.29 -41.21 7.61
N LEU A 610 27.22 -40.06 8.27
CA LEU A 610 28.33 -39.47 9.00
C LEU A 610 28.15 -39.67 10.51
N THR A 611 29.21 -40.11 11.18
CA THR A 611 29.19 -40.31 12.64
C THR A 611 29.87 -39.15 13.36
N ILE A 612 29.32 -38.74 14.50
CA ILE A 612 29.95 -37.82 15.45
C ILE A 612 30.41 -38.63 16.67
N ALA A 613 31.65 -38.43 17.12
CA ALA A 613 32.18 -39.16 18.27
C ALA A 613 31.42 -38.78 19.56
N ASN A 614 30.85 -39.76 20.26
CA ASN A 614 30.18 -39.59 21.55
C ASN A 614 31.18 -39.28 22.66
N ASN A 615 31.46 -38.00 22.87
CA ASN A 615 32.28 -37.49 23.95
C ASN A 615 31.77 -36.12 24.43
N ALA A 616 32.24 -35.67 25.59
CA ALA A 616 31.79 -34.42 26.20
C ALA A 616 32.00 -33.16 25.35
N ALA A 617 32.94 -33.18 24.38
CA ALA A 617 33.18 -32.03 23.51
C ALA A 617 32.16 -31.94 22.36
N ASN A 618 31.47 -33.03 22.03
CA ASN A 618 30.61 -33.14 20.85
C ASN A 618 29.13 -33.38 21.19
N LYS A 619 28.82 -34.04 22.31
CA LYS A 619 27.42 -34.29 22.69
C LYS A 619 26.72 -33.04 23.24
N ASN A 620 25.39 -33.06 23.17
CA ASN A 620 24.45 -32.05 23.68
C ASN A 620 24.71 -30.67 23.07
N ARG A 621 24.80 -30.60 21.74
CA ARG A 621 25.05 -29.35 21.01
C ARG A 621 24.35 -29.35 19.64
N GLU A 622 24.15 -28.15 19.11
CA GLU A 622 23.65 -27.96 17.74
C GLU A 622 24.79 -28.07 16.70
N TYR A 623 24.46 -28.66 15.57
CA TYR A 623 25.31 -28.90 14.41
C TYR A 623 24.61 -28.45 13.14
N PHE A 624 25.37 -28.32 12.06
CA PHE A 624 24.84 -28.17 10.71
C PHE A 624 25.64 -28.99 9.69
N VAL A 625 24.95 -29.37 8.61
CA VAL A 625 25.50 -30.05 7.44
C VAL A 625 25.69 -29.05 6.30
N VAL A 626 26.80 -29.17 5.57
CA VAL A 626 27.11 -28.33 4.41
C VAL A 626 27.62 -29.20 3.26
N PHE A 627 27.25 -28.83 2.04
CA PHE A 627 27.76 -29.42 0.81
C PHE A 627 28.72 -28.44 0.13
N PHE A 628 29.94 -28.87 -0.14
CA PHE A 628 31.02 -28.07 -0.71
C PHE A 628 31.48 -28.58 -2.07
N GLU A 629 31.97 -27.65 -2.89
CA GLU A 629 32.52 -27.95 -4.21
C GLU A 629 34.06 -28.04 -4.21
N ASN A 630 34.62 -29.02 -4.95
CA ASN A 630 36.01 -29.03 -5.41
C ASN A 630 37.11 -28.91 -4.32
N ASP A 631 37.00 -29.60 -3.18
CA ASP A 631 37.94 -29.47 -2.05
C ASP A 631 38.12 -28.01 -1.56
N THR A 632 37.12 -27.17 -1.81
CA THR A 632 37.03 -25.80 -1.32
C THR A 632 35.98 -25.69 -0.21
N TYR A 633 35.75 -24.48 0.31
CA TYR A 633 34.67 -24.17 1.24
C TYR A 633 33.53 -23.38 0.59
N THR A 634 33.39 -23.50 -0.74
CA THR A 634 32.28 -22.92 -1.49
C THR A 634 31.03 -23.78 -1.27
N GLU A 635 30.03 -23.22 -0.59
CA GLU A 635 28.77 -23.91 -0.27
C GLU A 635 27.84 -23.93 -1.49
N VAL A 636 27.30 -25.10 -1.82
CA VAL A 636 26.45 -25.28 -3.01
C VAL A 636 24.99 -25.59 -2.70
N ALA A 637 24.66 -25.86 -1.44
CA ALA A 637 23.29 -26.13 -0.98
C ALA A 637 23.03 -25.39 0.36
N PRO A 638 21.77 -25.03 0.67
CA PRO A 638 21.41 -24.49 1.97
C PRO A 638 21.83 -25.42 3.12
N ARG A 639 22.35 -24.84 4.20
CA ARG A 639 22.74 -25.58 5.40
C ARG A 639 21.53 -26.22 6.08
N LYS A 640 21.68 -27.42 6.63
CA LYS A 640 20.65 -28.07 7.46
C LYS A 640 21.13 -28.22 8.90
N GLU A 641 20.40 -27.64 9.85
CA GLU A 641 20.76 -27.64 11.27
C GLU A 641 20.06 -28.75 12.06
N PHE A 642 20.78 -29.40 12.97
CA PHE A 642 20.25 -30.47 13.82
C PHE A 642 20.87 -30.47 15.22
N TRP A 643 20.18 -31.08 16.19
CA TRP A 643 20.71 -31.37 17.52
C TRP A 643 21.42 -32.72 17.56
N PHE A 644 22.57 -32.81 18.23
CA PHE A 644 23.24 -34.08 18.50
C PHE A 644 23.48 -34.24 20.01
N GLY A 645 22.81 -35.22 20.64
CA GLY A 645 22.88 -35.37 22.08
C GLY A 645 21.83 -36.27 22.69
N ASP A 646 21.65 -36.12 24.01
CA ASP A 646 20.57 -36.71 24.77
C ASP A 646 19.23 -36.09 24.29
N ILE A 647 18.20 -36.93 24.15
CA ILE A 647 16.86 -36.54 23.67
C ILE A 647 15.88 -36.72 24.84
N PRO A 648 15.21 -35.65 25.30
CA PRO A 648 14.27 -35.74 26.40
C PRO A 648 13.01 -36.50 26.00
N THR A 649 12.42 -37.20 26.95
CA THR A 649 11.06 -37.73 26.85
C THR A 649 10.17 -36.94 27.79
N LEU A 650 9.05 -36.43 27.28
CA LEU A 650 8.04 -35.74 28.07
C LEU A 650 6.82 -36.65 28.27
N THR A 651 6.15 -36.51 29.41
CA THR A 651 4.84 -37.13 29.68
C THR A 651 3.97 -36.19 30.51
N SER A 652 2.66 -36.17 30.24
CA SER A 652 1.67 -35.48 31.06
C SER A 652 0.93 -36.48 31.95
N ASP A 653 0.47 -36.07 33.13
CA ASP A 653 -0.30 -36.95 34.04
C ASP A 653 -1.64 -37.37 33.42
N PHE A 654 -2.26 -36.48 32.63
CA PHE A 654 -3.54 -36.71 31.97
C PHE A 654 -3.55 -36.12 30.56
N THR A 655 -4.43 -36.63 29.70
CA THR A 655 -4.72 -36.03 28.39
C THR A 655 -5.81 -34.95 28.48
N GLU A 656 -6.57 -34.92 29.59
CA GLU A 656 -7.65 -33.97 29.85
C GLU A 656 -7.60 -33.47 31.30
N TYR A 657 -7.63 -32.15 31.48
CA TYR A 657 -7.60 -31.47 32.78
C TYR A 657 -8.86 -30.60 32.96
N ASN A 658 -9.40 -30.50 34.18
CA ASN A 658 -10.45 -29.52 34.45
C ASN A 658 -9.85 -28.11 34.52
N LEU A 659 -10.67 -27.08 34.28
CA LEU A 659 -10.23 -25.70 34.41
C LEU A 659 -9.75 -25.40 35.84
N GLY A 660 -8.49 -24.98 35.96
CA GLY A 660 -7.85 -24.67 37.24
C GLY A 660 -7.04 -25.83 37.85
N ASP A 661 -7.13 -27.04 37.30
CA ASP A 661 -6.26 -28.15 37.71
C ASP A 661 -4.79 -27.86 37.34
N PRO A 662 -3.82 -28.22 38.19
CA PRO A 662 -2.40 -28.12 37.86
C PRO A 662 -2.02 -29.14 36.78
N VAL A 663 -1.36 -28.68 35.71
CA VAL A 663 -0.81 -29.55 34.66
C VAL A 663 0.64 -29.89 34.99
N ASN A 664 0.91 -31.17 35.23
CA ASN A 664 2.25 -31.68 35.48
C ASN A 664 2.83 -32.27 34.20
N ILE A 665 4.01 -31.78 33.80
CA ILE A 665 4.82 -32.34 32.73
C ILE A 665 6.08 -32.94 33.36
N THR A 666 6.17 -34.26 33.30
CA THR A 666 7.35 -35.00 33.73
C THR A 666 8.29 -35.17 32.54
N TYR A 667 9.58 -34.95 32.77
CA TYR A 667 10.61 -35.07 31.75
C TYR A 667 11.75 -35.97 32.23
N ALA A 668 12.28 -36.76 31.30
CA ALA A 668 13.38 -37.68 31.56
C ALA A 668 14.43 -37.62 30.43
N ASN A 669 15.66 -38.02 30.73
CA ASN A 669 16.79 -38.06 29.79
C ASN A 669 17.08 -36.70 29.11
N SER A 670 16.81 -35.60 29.80
CA SER A 670 17.07 -34.29 29.23
C SER A 670 18.58 -33.99 29.16
N PRO A 671 19.03 -33.21 28.16
CA PRO A 671 20.43 -32.86 28.05
C PRO A 671 20.93 -31.95 29.18
N PHE A 672 20.01 -31.28 29.87
CA PHE A 672 20.23 -30.44 31.04
C PHE A 672 21.35 -29.40 30.84
N ASN A 673 21.27 -28.67 29.73
CA ASN A 673 22.11 -27.48 29.55
C ASN A 673 21.55 -26.33 30.38
N THR A 674 22.41 -25.35 30.63
CA THR A 674 21.99 -24.08 31.21
C THR A 674 20.92 -23.45 30.32
N ASN A 675 19.78 -23.11 30.93
CA ASN A 675 18.63 -22.49 30.28
C ASN A 675 17.88 -23.37 29.29
N ASP A 676 17.91 -24.70 29.46
CA ASP A 676 16.92 -25.57 28.83
C ASP A 676 15.58 -25.46 29.55
N TRP A 677 14.48 -25.50 28.81
CA TRP A 677 13.16 -25.18 29.33
C TRP A 677 12.05 -25.99 28.66
N ILE A 678 10.93 -26.11 29.37
CA ILE A 678 9.71 -26.72 28.85
C ILE A 678 8.68 -25.63 28.67
N ALA A 679 8.08 -25.61 27.48
CA ALA A 679 7.00 -24.71 27.13
C ALA A 679 5.68 -25.46 27.07
N ILE A 680 4.58 -24.76 27.32
CA ILE A 680 3.24 -25.19 26.97
C ILE A 680 2.73 -24.24 25.89
N TYR A 681 2.47 -24.75 24.70
CA TYR A 681 1.90 -24.01 23.58
C TYR A 681 0.45 -24.37 23.39
N LYS A 682 -0.38 -23.38 23.01
CA LYS A 682 -1.72 -23.67 22.50
C LYS A 682 -1.59 -24.26 21.09
N VAL A 683 -2.40 -25.26 20.74
CA VAL A 683 -2.36 -25.85 19.40
C VAL A 683 -2.67 -24.78 18.34
N GLY A 684 -1.95 -24.81 17.23
CA GLY A 684 -1.98 -23.79 16.17
C GLY A 684 -0.97 -22.65 16.32
N PHE A 685 -0.19 -22.63 17.41
CA PHE A 685 0.93 -21.71 17.59
C PHE A 685 2.24 -22.46 17.51
N GLU A 686 3.20 -21.93 16.74
CA GLU A 686 4.54 -22.49 16.62
C GLU A 686 5.55 -21.74 17.53
N PRO A 687 6.60 -22.41 18.02
CA PRO A 687 7.61 -21.76 18.85
C PRO A 687 8.26 -20.55 18.17
N GLY A 688 8.42 -19.45 18.89
CA GLY A 688 9.10 -18.23 18.42
C GLY A 688 8.22 -17.21 17.67
N VAL A 689 6.93 -17.50 17.43
CA VAL A 689 5.97 -16.57 16.81
C VAL A 689 4.81 -16.28 17.76
N GLY A 690 4.69 -15.04 18.24
CA GLY A 690 3.57 -14.62 19.11
C GLY A 690 3.68 -15.08 20.57
N THR A 691 2.68 -14.72 21.40
CA THR A 691 2.75 -14.82 22.87
C THR A 691 2.96 -16.24 23.38
N ASN A 692 4.11 -16.51 24.00
CA ASN A 692 4.40 -17.77 24.69
C ASN A 692 3.35 -18.05 25.76
N THR A 693 2.49 -19.05 25.55
CA THR A 693 1.81 -19.71 26.66
C THR A 693 2.89 -20.38 27.55
N THR A 694 2.59 -20.47 28.84
CA THR A 694 3.57 -20.50 29.96
C THR A 694 4.74 -21.50 29.82
N TRP A 695 5.86 -21.17 30.44
CA TRP A 695 7.10 -21.94 30.35
C TRP A 695 7.84 -22.00 31.69
N GLN A 696 8.67 -23.03 31.87
CA GLN A 696 9.56 -23.18 33.03
C GLN A 696 10.91 -23.80 32.65
N TYR A 697 12.00 -23.27 33.19
CA TYR A 697 13.33 -23.88 33.06
C TYR A 697 13.38 -25.26 33.70
N THR A 698 14.16 -26.17 33.13
CA THR A 698 14.51 -27.45 33.73
C THR A 698 15.66 -27.30 34.74
N ASP A 699 15.68 -28.12 35.81
CA ASP A 699 16.64 -28.02 36.93
C ASP A 699 17.41 -29.31 37.22
N ALA A 700 17.16 -30.36 36.44
CA ALA A 700 17.76 -31.67 36.59
C ALA A 700 17.68 -32.42 35.26
N ILE A 701 18.35 -33.57 35.15
CA ILE A 701 18.23 -34.46 33.98
C ILE A 701 16.82 -35.07 33.89
N ASN A 702 16.24 -35.42 35.05
CA ASN A 702 14.88 -35.93 35.18
C ASN A 702 14.15 -35.09 36.23
N GLY A 703 12.90 -34.70 35.96
CA GLY A 703 12.12 -33.87 36.88
C GLY A 703 10.69 -33.70 36.43
N THR A 704 9.94 -32.87 37.16
CA THR A 704 8.56 -32.51 36.84
C THR A 704 8.40 -31.00 36.90
N ARG A 705 7.59 -30.45 35.99
CA ARG A 705 7.16 -29.05 35.95
C ARG A 705 5.66 -28.97 36.11
N THR A 706 5.21 -28.09 36.98
CA THR A 706 3.80 -27.90 37.29
C THR A 706 3.36 -26.53 36.80
N PHE A 707 2.40 -26.52 35.90
CA PHE A 707 1.84 -25.31 35.29
C PHE A 707 0.43 -25.10 35.82
N ASN A 708 0.20 -23.95 36.44
CA ASN A 708 -1.05 -23.62 37.11
C ASN A 708 -1.85 -22.60 36.29
N ASN A 709 -3.18 -22.64 36.41
CA ASN A 709 -4.10 -21.65 35.83
C ASN A 709 -3.97 -21.52 34.31
N LEU A 710 -3.75 -22.64 33.60
CA LEU A 710 -3.88 -22.62 32.15
C LEU A 710 -5.33 -22.27 31.78
N PRO A 711 -5.54 -21.33 30.85
CA PRO A 711 -6.85 -21.09 30.29
C PRO A 711 -7.41 -22.33 29.61
N LYS A 712 -8.70 -22.24 29.26
CA LYS A 712 -9.34 -23.24 28.42
C LYS A 712 -8.65 -23.32 27.05
N GLY A 713 -8.32 -24.52 26.59
CA GLY A 713 -7.56 -24.70 25.34
C GLY A 713 -7.06 -26.12 25.07
N TYR A 714 -6.75 -26.38 23.80
CA TYR A 714 -5.91 -27.50 23.38
C TYR A 714 -4.45 -27.07 23.43
N TYR A 715 -3.59 -27.88 24.05
CA TYR A 715 -2.20 -27.55 24.29
C TYR A 715 -1.26 -28.69 23.91
N TYR A 716 0.00 -28.34 23.69
CA TYR A 716 1.11 -29.28 23.70
C TYR A 716 2.27 -28.77 24.54
N ALA A 717 2.97 -29.70 25.19
CA ALA A 717 4.23 -29.46 25.87
C ALA A 717 5.41 -29.90 24.99
N THR A 718 6.47 -29.10 24.99
CA THR A 718 7.69 -29.38 24.22
C THR A 718 8.94 -28.93 24.98
N TYR A 719 10.09 -29.53 24.66
CA TYR A 719 11.37 -29.24 25.31
C TYR A 719 12.25 -28.40 24.39
N HIS A 720 12.77 -27.31 24.94
CA HIS A 720 13.66 -26.37 24.28
C HIS A 720 15.02 -26.28 24.96
N ILE A 721 16.00 -25.88 24.17
CA ILE A 721 17.39 -25.80 24.59
C ILE A 721 17.94 -24.38 24.56
N LEU A 722 18.82 -24.06 25.50
CA LEU A 722 19.71 -22.88 25.47
C LEU A 722 18.99 -21.52 25.25
N ASP A 723 17.84 -21.29 25.89
CA ASP A 723 16.97 -20.11 25.64
C ASP A 723 16.51 -19.93 24.18
N GLY A 724 16.77 -20.90 23.30
CA GLY A 724 16.29 -20.93 21.93
C GLY A 724 14.91 -21.58 21.83
N TYR A 725 14.35 -21.56 20.63
CA TYR A 725 13.06 -22.18 20.29
C TYR A 725 13.22 -23.51 19.52
N LYS A 726 14.44 -24.04 19.41
CA LYS A 726 14.68 -25.37 18.81
C LYS A 726 14.03 -26.43 19.71
N GLU A 727 13.15 -27.25 19.15
CA GLU A 727 12.53 -28.37 19.84
C GLU A 727 13.40 -29.63 19.72
N ILE A 728 13.47 -30.41 20.79
CA ILE A 728 14.10 -31.73 20.80
C ILE A 728 13.20 -32.76 21.49
N GLY A 729 12.99 -33.91 20.84
CA GLY A 729 12.06 -34.94 21.31
C GLY A 729 10.62 -34.69 20.88
N GLU A 730 9.74 -35.62 21.26
CA GLU A 730 8.32 -35.61 20.86
C GLU A 730 7.49 -34.61 21.69
N ARG A 731 6.53 -33.94 21.02
CA ARG A 731 5.52 -33.10 21.67
C ARG A 731 4.53 -33.97 22.46
N VAL A 732 4.01 -33.44 23.57
CA VAL A 732 2.97 -34.10 24.39
C VAL A 732 1.70 -33.26 24.40
N TYR A 733 0.61 -33.79 23.85
CA TYR A 733 -0.67 -33.07 23.72
C TYR A 733 -1.60 -33.35 24.91
N PHE A 734 -2.35 -32.32 25.34
CA PHE A 734 -3.40 -32.40 26.37
C PHE A 734 -4.41 -31.25 26.21
N GLN A 735 -5.57 -31.35 26.86
CA GLN A 735 -6.57 -30.28 26.88
C GLN A 735 -6.88 -29.77 28.30
N VAL A 736 -7.32 -28.51 28.40
CA VAL A 736 -7.81 -27.91 29.64
C VAL A 736 -9.23 -27.40 29.42
N GLY A 737 -10.19 -27.94 30.17
CA GLY A 737 -11.62 -27.64 30.06
C GLY A 737 -12.34 -28.39 28.93
N ASP A 738 -13.65 -28.13 28.82
CA ASP A 738 -14.62 -28.83 27.95
C ASP A 738 -15.28 -27.87 26.95
N GLN A 739 -15.57 -28.26 25.70
CA GLN A 739 -16.16 -27.37 24.67
C GLN A 739 -15.26 -26.16 24.34
N ILE A 740 -13.99 -26.43 24.08
CA ILE A 740 -12.92 -25.42 23.89
C ILE A 740 -13.14 -24.59 22.62
N THR A 741 -13.51 -25.25 21.52
CA THR A 741 -13.59 -24.63 20.20
C THR A 741 -14.82 -23.74 20.08
N ASN A 742 -14.67 -22.60 19.40
CA ASN A 742 -15.81 -21.75 19.04
C ASN A 742 -15.86 -21.52 17.53
N ILE A 743 -17.02 -21.79 16.94
CA ILE A 743 -17.30 -21.56 15.52
C ILE A 743 -18.39 -20.51 15.34
N SER A 744 -18.33 -19.79 14.22
CA SER A 744 -19.36 -18.87 13.75
C SER A 744 -19.51 -18.97 12.23
N THR A 745 -20.66 -18.58 11.73
CA THR A 745 -20.92 -18.46 10.30
C THR A 745 -21.06 -16.99 9.91
N ASN A 746 -20.79 -16.65 8.64
CA ASN A 746 -20.89 -15.27 8.16
C ASN A 746 -22.33 -14.72 8.18
N LYS A 747 -23.34 -15.59 8.14
CA LYS A 747 -24.77 -15.26 8.24
C LYS A 747 -25.53 -16.29 9.07
N THR A 748 -26.74 -15.92 9.49
CA THR A 748 -27.72 -16.79 10.15
C THR A 748 -28.90 -17.16 9.24
N THR A 749 -28.94 -16.62 8.02
CA THR A 749 -29.92 -16.96 6.98
C THR A 749 -29.22 -16.98 5.63
N TYR A 750 -29.43 -18.06 4.87
CA TYR A 750 -28.84 -18.29 3.55
C TYR A 750 -29.93 -18.56 2.52
N ASP A 751 -29.69 -18.16 1.29
CA ASP A 751 -30.50 -18.59 0.15
C ASP A 751 -30.14 -20.04 -0.25
N LEU A 752 -31.05 -20.73 -0.95
CA LEU A 752 -30.71 -22.00 -1.60
C LEU A 752 -29.46 -21.82 -2.48
N ASP A 753 -28.57 -22.81 -2.45
CA ASP A 753 -27.29 -22.84 -3.17
C ASP A 753 -26.29 -21.75 -2.76
N GLU A 754 -26.54 -21.01 -1.68
CA GLU A 754 -25.61 -19.99 -1.17
C GLU A 754 -24.48 -20.60 -0.34
N GLU A 755 -23.24 -20.16 -0.59
CA GLU A 755 -22.06 -20.58 0.15
C GLU A 755 -22.12 -20.20 1.64
N ILE A 756 -21.71 -21.12 2.52
CA ILE A 756 -21.64 -20.91 3.96
C ILE A 756 -20.18 -20.77 4.36
N GLN A 757 -19.78 -19.58 4.80
CA GLN A 757 -18.44 -19.35 5.32
C GLN A 757 -18.44 -19.55 6.85
N VAL A 758 -17.55 -20.41 7.32
CA VAL A 758 -17.40 -20.81 8.72
C VAL A 758 -16.04 -20.34 9.23
N THR A 759 -16.04 -19.54 10.29
CA THR A 759 -14.84 -19.15 11.02
C THR A 759 -14.77 -19.97 12.30
N PHE A 760 -13.59 -20.51 12.61
CA PHE A 760 -13.37 -21.32 13.81
C PHE A 760 -12.10 -20.87 14.53
N ASN A 761 -12.14 -20.94 15.86
CA ASN A 761 -11.01 -20.65 16.73
C ASN A 761 -10.88 -21.75 17.79
N ASP A 762 -9.63 -22.03 18.18
CA ASP A 762 -9.26 -23.01 19.20
C ASP A 762 -9.72 -24.44 18.88
N GLY A 763 -9.54 -24.88 17.63
CA GLY A 763 -9.74 -26.26 17.19
C GLY A 763 -8.67 -27.23 17.75
N PRO A 764 -8.96 -28.54 17.81
CA PRO A 764 -8.01 -29.56 18.27
C PRO A 764 -6.75 -29.66 17.41
N GLY A 765 -6.85 -29.34 16.12
CA GLY A 765 -5.70 -29.23 15.21
C GLY A 765 -5.24 -30.57 14.64
N LEU A 766 -6.14 -31.55 14.51
CA LEU A 766 -5.87 -32.84 13.88
C LEU A 766 -6.34 -32.80 12.43
N GLU A 767 -5.58 -33.41 11.51
CA GLU A 767 -5.92 -33.45 10.07
C GLU A 767 -7.34 -33.97 9.79
N LYS A 768 -7.87 -34.80 10.70
CA LYS A 768 -9.18 -35.43 10.65
C LYS A 768 -10.27 -34.69 11.43
N ASP A 769 -10.01 -33.47 11.87
CA ASP A 769 -11.06 -32.61 12.42
C ASP A 769 -11.99 -32.13 11.29
N TRP A 770 -13.29 -32.11 11.55
CA TRP A 770 -14.30 -31.85 10.52
C TRP A 770 -15.50 -31.07 11.03
N LEU A 771 -16.11 -30.29 10.14
CA LEU A 771 -17.37 -29.58 10.37
C LEU A 771 -18.52 -30.41 9.81
N GLY A 772 -19.58 -30.63 10.59
CA GLY A 772 -20.80 -31.32 10.16
C GLY A 772 -22.02 -30.41 10.19
N ILE A 773 -22.85 -30.46 9.15
CA ILE A 773 -24.18 -29.83 9.11
C ILE A 773 -25.26 -30.90 9.30
N PHE A 774 -26.27 -30.57 10.11
CA PHE A 774 -27.46 -31.40 10.36
C PHE A 774 -28.73 -30.54 10.34
N ASN A 775 -29.90 -31.16 10.25
CA ASN A 775 -31.16 -30.44 10.41
C ASN A 775 -31.34 -30.06 11.89
N ASP A 776 -32.06 -28.96 12.15
CA ASP A 776 -32.40 -28.60 13.52
C ASP A 776 -33.24 -29.71 14.18
N GLY A 777 -32.83 -30.10 15.38
CA GLY A 777 -33.38 -31.23 16.14
C GLY A 777 -32.68 -32.58 15.93
N ASP A 778 -31.77 -32.71 14.96
CA ASP A 778 -31.02 -33.94 14.74
C ASP A 778 -29.95 -34.18 15.84
N THR A 779 -29.70 -35.47 16.12
CA THR A 779 -28.68 -35.95 17.06
C THR A 779 -27.49 -36.52 16.28
N PRO A 780 -26.30 -35.85 16.30
CA PRO A 780 -25.10 -36.36 15.64
C PRO A 780 -24.74 -37.79 16.05
N GLY A 781 -24.27 -38.58 15.08
CA GLY A 781 -23.94 -40.00 15.26
C GLY A 781 -25.14 -40.95 15.34
N THR A 782 -26.37 -40.42 15.38
CA THR A 782 -27.61 -41.21 15.38
C THR A 782 -28.49 -40.87 14.17
N ASP A 783 -28.77 -39.59 13.96
CA ASP A 783 -29.56 -39.08 12.84
C ASP A 783 -28.66 -38.83 11.62
N GLN A 784 -29.29 -38.66 10.45
CA GLN A 784 -28.57 -38.55 9.18
C GLN A 784 -27.81 -37.23 9.08
N LEU A 785 -26.49 -37.31 8.88
CA LEU A 785 -25.62 -36.18 8.55
C LEU A 785 -26.02 -35.55 7.20
N PHE A 786 -26.10 -34.22 7.13
CA PHE A 786 -26.37 -33.52 5.87
C PHE A 786 -25.11 -33.39 5.01
N THR A 787 -24.04 -32.80 5.55
CA THR A 787 -22.75 -32.64 4.87
C THR A 787 -21.63 -32.62 5.89
N TYR A 788 -20.40 -32.90 5.45
CA TYR A 788 -19.20 -32.68 6.24
C TYR A 788 -18.09 -32.01 5.45
N LYS A 789 -17.15 -31.38 6.16
CA LYS A 789 -15.94 -30.82 5.55
C LYS A 789 -14.73 -30.88 6.50
N TYR A 790 -13.64 -31.50 6.05
CA TYR A 790 -12.33 -31.42 6.70
C TYR A 790 -11.65 -30.07 6.39
N PHE A 791 -10.78 -29.62 7.30
CA PHE A 791 -10.07 -28.33 7.17
C PHE A 791 -8.58 -28.46 7.55
N ASP A 792 -7.99 -29.60 7.18
CA ASP A 792 -6.54 -29.86 7.17
C ASP A 792 -5.83 -29.61 8.52
N GLY A 793 -6.50 -29.87 9.64
CA GLY A 793 -5.91 -29.76 10.98
C GLY A 793 -5.58 -28.32 11.41
N LEU A 794 -6.19 -27.32 10.79
CA LEU A 794 -6.06 -25.94 11.25
C LEU A 794 -6.78 -25.76 12.60
N ALA A 795 -6.07 -25.23 13.61
CA ALA A 795 -6.70 -24.89 14.90
C ALA A 795 -7.46 -23.55 14.86
N ASN A 796 -7.10 -22.64 13.95
CA ASN A 796 -7.78 -21.36 13.77
C ASN A 796 -7.86 -21.04 12.28
N GLY A 797 -8.98 -20.50 11.81
CA GLY A 797 -9.11 -20.16 10.40
C GLY A 797 -10.54 -19.93 9.94
N THR A 798 -10.70 -19.90 8.62
CA THR A 798 -11.99 -19.81 7.95
C THR A 798 -12.03 -20.80 6.80
N THR A 799 -13.16 -21.48 6.62
CA THR A 799 -13.41 -22.41 5.52
C THR A 799 -14.82 -22.17 4.96
N THR A 800 -15.04 -22.57 3.70
CA THR A 800 -16.32 -22.33 3.01
C THR A 800 -16.95 -23.63 2.55
N ILE A 801 -18.23 -23.85 2.84
CA ILE A 801 -19.04 -24.92 2.26
C ILE A 801 -19.73 -24.36 1.01
N SER A 802 -19.48 -24.96 -0.16
CA SER A 802 -19.76 -24.30 -1.45
C SER A 802 -20.30 -25.19 -2.56
N GLU A 803 -20.27 -26.52 -2.43
CA GLU A 803 -20.76 -27.40 -3.51
C GLU A 803 -22.29 -27.37 -3.55
N THR A 804 -22.83 -27.07 -4.73
CA THR A 804 -24.28 -26.94 -4.99
C THR A 804 -24.88 -28.16 -5.69
N SER A 805 -24.07 -29.21 -5.88
CA SER A 805 -24.49 -30.43 -6.56
C SER A 805 -24.03 -31.67 -5.81
N GLY A 806 -24.97 -32.41 -5.24
CA GLY A 806 -24.73 -33.62 -4.46
C GLY A 806 -25.99 -34.12 -3.78
N THR A 807 -25.88 -35.18 -3.00
CA THR A 807 -26.95 -35.68 -2.12
C THR A 807 -26.53 -35.54 -0.67
N SER A 808 -27.49 -35.35 0.24
CA SER A 808 -27.25 -35.40 1.69
C SER A 808 -26.37 -36.61 2.07
N GLY A 809 -25.29 -36.34 2.79
CA GLY A 809 -24.25 -37.28 3.22
C GLY A 809 -22.92 -37.11 2.48
N GLU A 810 -22.90 -36.42 1.34
CA GLU A 810 -21.67 -36.11 0.60
C GLU A 810 -20.92 -34.90 1.21
N PRO A 811 -19.59 -34.82 1.05
CA PRO A 811 -18.82 -33.72 1.61
C PRO A 811 -19.03 -32.39 0.87
N ASN A 812 -18.80 -31.29 1.60
CA ASN A 812 -18.75 -29.90 1.11
C ASN A 812 -20.04 -29.35 0.46
N GLN A 813 -21.19 -30.03 0.64
CA GLN A 813 -22.48 -29.62 0.08
C GLN A 813 -23.18 -28.53 0.90
N VAL A 814 -23.68 -27.48 0.25
CA VAL A 814 -24.62 -26.53 0.87
C VAL A 814 -26.03 -27.15 0.97
N PRO A 815 -26.86 -26.76 1.96
CA PRO A 815 -28.22 -27.29 2.04
C PRO A 815 -29.08 -26.95 0.82
N ASP A 816 -29.67 -27.98 0.22
CA ASP A 816 -30.47 -27.93 -1.01
C ASP A 816 -31.98 -27.84 -0.74
N THR A 817 -32.37 -27.76 0.53
CA THR A 817 -33.76 -27.71 0.98
C THR A 817 -33.96 -26.55 1.96
N VAL A 818 -35.14 -25.93 1.89
CA VAL A 818 -35.53 -24.89 2.84
C VAL A 818 -35.76 -25.51 4.20
N GLY A 819 -35.12 -24.97 5.24
CA GLY A 819 -35.18 -25.56 6.57
C GLY A 819 -34.28 -24.87 7.59
N ASP A 820 -34.41 -25.28 8.83
CA ASP A 820 -33.52 -24.89 9.92
C ASP A 820 -32.43 -25.96 10.08
N TYR A 821 -31.19 -25.51 10.19
CA TYR A 821 -29.99 -26.35 10.26
C TYR A 821 -29.08 -25.89 11.40
N PHE A 822 -28.17 -26.76 11.82
CA PHE A 822 -27.02 -26.35 12.61
C PHE A 822 -25.71 -26.94 12.07
N ILE A 823 -24.62 -26.22 12.31
CA ILE A 823 -23.25 -26.67 12.06
C ILE A 823 -22.49 -26.81 13.38
N VAL A 824 -21.64 -27.83 13.48
CA VAL A 824 -20.79 -28.12 14.65
C VAL A 824 -19.47 -28.77 14.22
N MET A 825 -18.41 -28.60 15.02
CA MET A 825 -17.11 -29.25 14.79
C MET A 825 -16.98 -30.54 15.61
N PHE A 826 -16.40 -31.55 14.97
CA PHE A 826 -16.00 -32.83 15.55
C PHE A 826 -14.51 -33.07 15.36
N THR A 827 -13.95 -34.03 16.09
CA THR A 827 -12.52 -34.33 16.08
C THR A 827 -12.22 -35.77 15.69
N ASP A 828 -11.10 -35.99 15.00
CA ASP A 828 -10.53 -37.31 14.65
C ASP A 828 -11.54 -38.34 14.12
N ASP A 829 -12.32 -37.98 13.09
CA ASP A 829 -13.37 -38.83 12.50
C ASP A 829 -14.46 -39.32 13.48
N SER A 830 -14.51 -38.77 14.71
CA SER A 830 -15.51 -39.11 15.72
C SER A 830 -16.77 -38.23 15.61
N TYR A 831 -17.80 -38.55 16.40
CA TYR A 831 -18.98 -37.71 16.60
C TYR A 831 -18.93 -36.97 17.95
N ASP A 832 -17.74 -36.81 18.54
CA ASP A 832 -17.55 -36.02 19.76
C ASP A 832 -17.54 -34.53 19.41
N GLU A 833 -18.59 -33.82 19.82
CA GLU A 833 -18.74 -32.39 19.57
C GLU A 833 -17.70 -31.59 20.39
N VAL A 834 -16.81 -30.87 19.71
CA VAL A 834 -15.76 -30.06 20.36
C VAL A 834 -16.06 -28.56 20.36
N SER A 835 -17.08 -28.11 19.61
CA SER A 835 -17.49 -26.71 19.51
C SER A 835 -18.89 -26.39 20.04
N ASN A 836 -19.25 -25.10 20.05
CA ASN A 836 -20.66 -24.71 20.03
C ASN A 836 -21.35 -25.13 18.73
N ARG A 837 -22.67 -25.35 18.79
CA ARG A 837 -23.52 -25.45 17.60
C ARG A 837 -23.89 -24.06 17.11
N VAL A 838 -23.86 -23.83 15.80
CA VAL A 838 -24.33 -22.59 15.17
C VAL A 838 -25.55 -22.90 14.33
N TYR A 839 -26.68 -22.30 14.68
CA TYR A 839 -27.95 -22.50 14.00
C TYR A 839 -28.13 -21.46 12.89
N PHE A 840 -28.65 -21.90 11.74
CA PHE A 840 -28.97 -21.04 10.61
C PHE A 840 -30.20 -21.55 9.85
N ASN A 841 -30.85 -20.66 9.11
CA ASN A 841 -32.02 -20.99 8.31
C ASN A 841 -31.68 -20.87 6.81
N VAL A 842 -32.17 -21.81 6.00
CA VAL A 842 -32.07 -21.75 4.54
C VAL A 842 -33.44 -21.42 3.96
N VAL A 843 -33.49 -20.39 3.12
CA VAL A 843 -34.71 -19.87 2.49
C VAL A 843 -34.65 -19.95 0.97
N ASP A 844 -35.81 -20.07 0.35
CA ASP A 844 -35.94 -19.92 -1.09
C ASP A 844 -36.31 -18.46 -1.41
N ASN A 845 -35.32 -17.72 -1.93
CA ASN A 845 -35.48 -16.34 -2.41
C ASN A 845 -35.50 -16.23 -3.94
N THR A 846 -35.79 -17.32 -4.67
CA THR A 846 -35.87 -17.27 -6.13
C THR A 846 -36.90 -16.24 -6.64
N LEU A 847 -36.44 -15.43 -7.59
CA LEU A 847 -37.17 -14.34 -8.25
C LEU A 847 -38.48 -14.84 -8.89
N SER A 848 -39.63 -14.51 -8.30
CA SER A 848 -40.89 -14.52 -9.05
C SER A 848 -40.96 -13.28 -9.95
N THR A 849 -41.17 -13.49 -11.25
CA THR A 849 -41.42 -12.41 -12.21
C THR A 849 -42.69 -11.66 -11.83
N PHE A 850 -42.55 -10.51 -11.19
CA PHE A 850 -43.67 -9.68 -10.74
C PHE A 850 -44.10 -8.73 -11.87
N THR A 851 -45.29 -8.92 -12.42
CA THR A 851 -45.96 -7.93 -13.27
C THR A 851 -46.72 -6.93 -12.40
N PHE A 852 -46.42 -5.63 -12.52
CA PHE A 852 -47.06 -4.56 -11.75
C PHE A 852 -48.06 -3.79 -12.64
N ASP A 853 -49.34 -3.76 -12.24
CA ASP A 853 -50.40 -3.00 -12.91
C ASP A 853 -51.00 -1.99 -11.90
N GLU A 854 -50.73 -0.70 -12.09
CA GLU A 854 -51.17 0.36 -11.16
C GLU A 854 -52.70 0.43 -11.08
N LYS A 855 -53.25 0.21 -9.87
CA LYS A 855 -54.70 0.21 -9.59
C LYS A 855 -55.03 1.17 -8.46
N GLU A 856 -55.11 2.45 -8.80
CA GLU A 856 -55.66 3.45 -7.88
C GLU A 856 -57.17 3.27 -7.72
N GLY A 857 -57.63 3.09 -6.48
CA GLY A 857 -59.05 3.00 -6.15
C GLY A 857 -59.47 4.17 -5.26
N LYS A 858 -60.69 4.70 -5.45
CA LYS A 858 -61.32 5.75 -4.61
C LYS A 858 -61.38 5.41 -3.09
N ASN A 859 -60.93 4.22 -2.70
CA ASN A 859 -61.02 3.65 -1.35
C ASN A 859 -59.69 3.64 -0.57
N ILE A 860 -58.56 4.01 -1.20
CA ILE A 860 -57.25 4.15 -0.55
C ILE A 860 -56.74 5.58 -0.81
N LYS A 861 -56.20 6.24 0.22
CA LYS A 861 -55.51 7.53 0.13
C LYS A 861 -54.10 7.40 0.68
N LEU A 862 -53.11 7.94 -0.03
CA LEU A 862 -51.72 7.98 0.41
C LEU A 862 -51.21 9.41 0.29
N PHE A 863 -50.79 10.02 1.40
CA PHE A 863 -50.29 11.41 1.41
C PHE A 863 -49.34 11.70 2.59
N PRO A 864 -48.33 12.57 2.41
CA PRO A 864 -47.89 13.14 1.13
C PRO A 864 -47.20 12.09 0.23
N ASN A 865 -47.24 12.30 -1.08
CA ASN A 865 -46.42 11.60 -2.07
C ASN A 865 -45.98 12.65 -3.12
N PRO A 866 -44.70 13.05 -3.18
CA PRO A 866 -43.53 12.40 -2.58
C PRO A 866 -43.47 12.44 -1.04
N ILE A 867 -42.82 11.43 -0.46
CA ILE A 867 -42.60 11.23 0.98
C ILE A 867 -41.25 11.83 1.37
N GLU A 868 -41.25 12.76 2.33
CA GLU A 868 -40.01 13.37 2.87
C GLU A 868 -39.60 12.70 4.18
N ASP A 869 -40.49 12.65 5.18
CA ASP A 869 -40.25 11.94 6.46
C ASP A 869 -41.14 10.71 6.62
N PHE A 870 -42.43 10.83 6.30
CA PHE A 870 -43.41 9.74 6.34
C PHE A 870 -44.64 10.03 5.48
N ALA A 871 -45.36 8.98 5.10
CA ALA A 871 -46.68 9.08 4.49
C ALA A 871 -47.74 8.37 5.33
N LYS A 872 -48.95 8.92 5.32
CA LYS A 872 -50.13 8.28 5.89
C LYS A 872 -50.89 7.56 4.78
N ILE A 873 -51.22 6.30 5.03
CA ILE A 873 -52.04 5.46 4.17
C ILE A 873 -53.37 5.26 4.89
N GLU A 874 -54.47 5.68 4.27
CA GLU A 874 -55.83 5.54 4.80
C GLU A 874 -56.66 4.68 3.85
N ALA A 875 -57.39 3.73 4.40
CA ALA A 875 -58.22 2.77 3.68
C ALA A 875 -59.64 2.71 4.25
N ASN A 876 -60.64 2.58 3.37
CA ASN A 876 -62.04 2.41 3.81
C ASN A 876 -62.28 1.08 4.54
N HIS A 877 -61.42 0.08 4.30
CA HIS A 877 -61.41 -1.23 4.96
C HIS A 877 -60.08 -1.46 5.69
N ASN A 878 -60.06 -2.39 6.64
CA ASN A 878 -58.84 -2.68 7.38
C ASN A 878 -57.78 -3.23 6.42
N ILE A 879 -56.59 -2.65 6.48
CA ILE A 879 -55.40 -3.14 5.79
C ILE A 879 -54.90 -4.34 6.59
N SER A 880 -54.84 -5.51 5.98
CA SER A 880 -54.30 -6.72 6.61
C SER A 880 -52.77 -6.76 6.50
N LYS A 881 -52.22 -6.30 5.36
CA LYS A 881 -50.79 -6.34 5.06
C LYS A 881 -50.39 -5.24 4.07
N LEU A 882 -49.16 -4.73 4.15
CA LEU A 882 -48.52 -3.96 3.07
C LEU A 882 -47.18 -4.60 2.68
N GLU A 883 -46.79 -4.46 1.42
CA GLU A 883 -45.49 -4.91 0.91
C GLU A 883 -44.87 -3.80 0.06
N LEU A 884 -43.62 -3.45 0.35
CA LEU A 884 -42.87 -2.44 -0.39
C LEU A 884 -41.78 -3.12 -1.22
N PHE A 885 -41.65 -2.75 -2.48
CA PHE A 885 -40.68 -3.28 -3.43
C PHE A 885 -39.88 -2.16 -4.07
N ASN A 886 -38.65 -2.44 -4.48
CA ASN A 886 -37.92 -1.56 -5.41
C ASN A 886 -38.43 -1.75 -6.85
N LEU A 887 -37.97 -0.91 -7.78
CA LEU A 887 -38.36 -0.99 -9.20
C LEU A 887 -37.93 -2.28 -9.91
N ASN A 888 -37.01 -3.05 -9.33
CA ASN A 888 -36.56 -4.34 -9.87
C ASN A 888 -37.41 -5.51 -9.34
N GLY A 889 -38.50 -5.23 -8.60
CA GLY A 889 -39.39 -6.26 -8.04
C GLY A 889 -38.88 -6.93 -6.76
N LYS A 890 -37.73 -6.51 -6.21
CA LYS A 890 -37.22 -7.01 -4.93
C LYS A 890 -38.05 -6.43 -3.78
N LYS A 891 -38.64 -7.31 -2.96
CA LYS A 891 -39.37 -6.91 -1.76
C LYS A 891 -38.40 -6.37 -0.72
N LEU A 892 -38.59 -5.13 -0.31
CA LEU A 892 -37.78 -4.43 0.67
C LEU A 892 -38.37 -4.56 2.07
N PHE A 893 -39.71 -4.43 2.17
CA PHE A 893 -40.42 -4.50 3.45
C PHE A 893 -41.74 -5.25 3.31
N ASP A 894 -42.12 -5.95 4.37
CA ASP A 894 -43.35 -6.72 4.48
C ASP A 894 -44.01 -6.43 5.84
N PHE A 895 -45.03 -5.58 5.83
CA PHE A 895 -45.78 -5.14 7.00
C PHE A 895 -47.02 -6.01 7.18
N LYS A 896 -46.94 -7.08 7.98
CA LYS A 896 -48.04 -8.03 8.24
C LYS A 896 -48.89 -7.59 9.44
N ASN A 897 -50.10 -8.17 9.55
CA ASN A 897 -51.00 -8.05 10.71
C ASN A 897 -51.41 -6.61 11.07
N VAL A 898 -51.46 -5.70 10.09
CA VAL A 898 -51.77 -4.28 10.33
C VAL A 898 -53.16 -4.12 10.95
N ASN A 899 -54.16 -4.80 10.38
CA ASN A 899 -55.56 -4.89 10.79
C ASN A 899 -56.20 -3.56 11.23
N LYS A 900 -55.76 -2.45 10.62
CA LYS A 900 -56.21 -1.08 10.89
C LYS A 900 -56.58 -0.40 9.58
N ARG A 901 -57.45 0.61 9.64
CA ARG A 901 -57.81 1.43 8.47
C ARG A 901 -56.75 2.47 8.11
N GLU A 902 -55.75 2.65 8.96
CA GLU A 902 -54.68 3.62 8.76
C GLU A 902 -53.33 2.98 9.07
N PHE A 903 -52.33 3.31 8.27
CA PHE A 903 -50.95 2.89 8.43
C PHE A 903 -50.01 4.07 8.15
N LYS A 904 -49.05 4.31 9.04
CA LYS A 904 -48.01 5.32 8.86
C LYS A 904 -46.76 4.64 8.30
N LEU A 905 -46.41 4.97 7.06
CA LEU A 905 -45.20 4.51 6.41
C LEU A 905 -44.10 5.55 6.62
N GLU A 906 -43.18 5.29 7.55
CA GLU A 906 -42.00 6.12 7.78
C GLU A 906 -40.98 5.90 6.64
N LYS A 907 -40.26 6.95 6.23
CA LYS A 907 -39.16 6.83 5.25
C LYS A 907 -38.05 5.92 5.78
N GLY A 908 -37.69 6.06 7.05
CA GLY A 908 -36.57 5.32 7.66
C GLY A 908 -35.27 5.49 6.86
N HIS A 909 -34.60 4.38 6.55
CA HIS A 909 -33.36 4.33 5.77
C HIS A 909 -33.58 4.17 4.25
N LEU A 910 -34.82 4.32 3.76
CA LEU A 910 -35.08 4.23 2.33
C LEU A 910 -34.38 5.38 1.60
N ALA A 911 -33.55 5.03 0.61
CA ALA A 911 -32.89 5.99 -0.26
C ALA A 911 -33.92 6.76 -1.11
N SER A 912 -33.58 8.00 -1.46
CA SER A 912 -34.38 8.80 -2.38
C SER A 912 -34.57 8.06 -3.70
N GLY A 913 -35.82 7.91 -4.15
CA GLY A 913 -36.13 7.05 -5.27
C GLY A 913 -37.60 6.66 -5.37
N THR A 914 -37.90 5.85 -6.37
CA THR A 914 -39.26 5.35 -6.63
C THR A 914 -39.40 3.91 -6.17
N TYR A 915 -40.55 3.60 -5.55
CA TYR A 915 -40.87 2.28 -5.03
C TYR A 915 -42.29 1.86 -5.41
N LEU A 916 -42.55 0.56 -5.33
CA LEU A 916 -43.86 -0.04 -5.58
C LEU A 916 -44.43 -0.53 -4.26
N LEU A 917 -45.63 -0.08 -3.92
CA LEU A 917 -46.32 -0.44 -2.68
C LEU A 917 -47.58 -1.25 -3.00
N LYS A 918 -47.68 -2.43 -2.40
CA LYS A 918 -48.84 -3.32 -2.49
C LYS A 918 -49.58 -3.34 -1.16
N ILE A 919 -50.85 -2.99 -1.18
CA ILE A 919 -51.70 -2.84 0.00
C ILE A 919 -52.80 -3.89 -0.06
N HIS A 920 -52.84 -4.78 0.93
CA HIS A 920 -53.85 -5.82 1.06
C HIS A 920 -54.92 -5.35 2.04
N ALA A 921 -56.12 -5.04 1.54
CA ALA A 921 -57.28 -4.66 2.34
C ALA A 921 -58.50 -5.55 1.97
N ASP A 922 -59.65 -4.98 1.61
CA ASP A 922 -60.78 -5.73 1.04
C ASP A 922 -60.42 -6.42 -0.28
N LYS A 923 -59.48 -5.82 -1.00
CA LYS A 923 -58.78 -6.35 -2.17
C LYS A 923 -57.35 -5.83 -2.16
N ILE A 924 -56.59 -6.22 -3.18
CA ILE A 924 -55.21 -5.78 -3.37
C ILE A 924 -55.18 -4.49 -4.19
N TYR A 925 -54.48 -3.49 -3.68
CA TYR A 925 -54.19 -2.23 -4.36
C TYR A 925 -52.68 -2.11 -4.57
N GLU A 926 -52.27 -1.58 -5.72
CA GLU A 926 -50.87 -1.43 -6.12
C GLU A 926 -50.64 0.03 -6.51
N MET A 927 -49.66 0.66 -5.88
CA MET A 927 -49.39 2.10 -5.97
C MET A 927 -47.90 2.39 -6.11
N LYS A 928 -47.55 3.41 -6.90
CA LYS A 928 -46.19 3.94 -6.96
C LYS A 928 -45.99 5.02 -5.90
N ILE A 929 -44.91 4.92 -5.14
CA ILE A 929 -44.54 5.95 -4.14
C ILE A 929 -43.15 6.49 -4.43
N VAL A 930 -42.94 7.77 -4.15
CA VAL A 930 -41.66 8.47 -4.35
C VAL A 930 -41.13 8.91 -3.01
N ILE A 931 -39.92 8.49 -2.65
CA ILE A 931 -39.17 8.98 -1.49
C ILE A 931 -38.23 10.08 -1.98
N LYS A 932 -38.25 11.25 -1.31
CA LYS A 932 -37.31 12.34 -1.59
C LYS A 932 -36.06 12.27 -0.73
#